data_AF-A0A7W5EG60-F1
#
_entry.id   AF-A0A7W5EG60-F1
#
_cell.length_a   1.000
_cell.length_b   1.000
_cell.length_c   1.000
_cell.angle_alpha   90.00
_cell.angle_beta   90.00
_cell.angle_gamma   90.00
#
_symmetry.space_group_name_H-M   'P 1'
#
loop_
_entity.id
_entity.type
_entity.pdbx_description
1 polymer ?
#
loop_
_entity_poly.entity_id
_entity_poly.type
_entity_poly.pdbx_seq_one_letter_code
_entity_poly.pdbx_strand_id
1 'polypeptide(L)'
;TDNDSRSITAIVAEDAANIGANPVDSAVVEGHTLRYTVSMNAAGVTDGEYALTLSGSAATADLGAIAFSNGVTWKNGDPATGIVIVPAAVTSFTVDVATVDDTVVETAETVVITMGGISASGTIVDNDVVVTPPAPETPTTPETPTVPTVPTTPETPTVPTVPTVPTTPETPTTPPVPPVPPVPTTPTTPTTPTTPTPPTPPTTPGLQTGLDPASDDGNSSTDTVTSVVTPEFTISGGTLLAAGGTVRLLGAAGEVVASNAITAEDIAAGKVNVGAGLLDDGVYTFNAQILDAGGNLVAQAPVSVTIVTDVDGVAPSIELAANGGDFNHDGVLDWQQHAVAQMPMRSLADFALGKNASAASFGAVLAGSVTTVGEAVQLTNGAQLKDLSLTDLPAALPQEFRATSPVFNFTVTAEEGVASLPDLDATREGLQTRVVIDLAAGGSLANDFLKFDSATQTYYSFLDDQRLDTMDNGATLVDLNADGRIDRIVLTLTDGGWGDEDGLVNGTIVDPGMLAFDTPDHQVYSILLADGDRYYTANATEAAQKAAIAGNTFEGVAFDAAPGGQQMTAYYQPFTQDWTFAAAGQALPYACYGAVAGAGGFTALAAGSGIGTDFHLYQNTRGETQLVSAADAASLGLAAQGYTDRGAKFAATTINAFDFDAEGYLVANQDNASVQALIQQLAATYQSSSAAGFVDAVEQNYFAQVTIVGVAHGTAATAAELNAAFGTAFAN
;
A
#
# COMPACT_ATOMS: atom_id res chain seq x y z
N THR A 1 -46.68 -20.12 -31.61
CA THR A 1 -47.37 -19.42 -30.52
C THR A 1 -47.44 -17.96 -30.90
N ASP A 2 -48.47 -17.28 -30.42
CA ASP A 2 -48.74 -15.87 -30.66
C ASP A 2 -47.55 -15.00 -30.22
N ASN A 3 -47.15 -14.00 -31.04
CA ASN A 3 -46.08 -13.05 -30.72
C ASN A 3 -46.61 -11.68 -30.27
N ASP A 4 -47.94 -11.52 -30.14
CA ASP A 4 -48.60 -10.30 -29.64
C ASP A 4 -48.69 -10.28 -28.10
N SER A 5 -48.04 -11.22 -27.40
CA SER A 5 -48.00 -11.24 -25.93
C SER A 5 -47.06 -10.16 -25.35
N ARG A 6 -47.62 -9.28 -24.52
CA ARG A 6 -46.90 -8.24 -23.78
C ARG A 6 -45.80 -8.80 -22.87
N SER A 7 -44.55 -8.47 -23.17
CA SER A 7 -43.36 -8.88 -22.41
C SER A 7 -42.50 -7.68 -22.01
N ILE A 8 -41.74 -7.84 -20.93
CA ILE A 8 -40.66 -6.91 -20.58
C ILE A 8 -39.50 -7.13 -21.57
N THR A 9 -38.84 -6.05 -21.99
CA THR A 9 -37.78 -6.06 -23.00
C THR A 9 -36.46 -5.49 -22.52
N ALA A 10 -36.49 -4.63 -21.50
CA ALA A 10 -35.31 -4.12 -20.83
C ALA A 10 -35.65 -3.67 -19.41
N ILE A 11 -34.65 -3.69 -18.53
CA ILE A 11 -34.59 -2.95 -17.28
C ILE A 11 -33.24 -2.23 -17.28
N VAL A 12 -33.23 -0.95 -16.93
CA VAL A 12 -32.00 -0.14 -16.78
C VAL A 12 -32.00 0.41 -15.36
N ALA A 13 -30.91 0.21 -14.62
CA ALA A 13 -30.72 0.82 -13.30
C ALA A 13 -30.03 2.18 -13.47
N GLU A 14 -30.54 3.19 -12.78
CA GLU A 14 -30.11 4.58 -12.87
C GLU A 14 -30.16 5.23 -11.47
N ASP A 15 -29.27 6.17 -11.17
CA ASP A 15 -29.49 7.13 -10.08
C ASP A 15 -30.77 7.94 -10.37
N ALA A 16 -31.70 7.98 -9.40
CA ALA A 16 -32.91 8.76 -9.49
C ALA A 16 -32.68 10.28 -9.66
N ALA A 17 -31.49 10.80 -9.30
CA ALA A 17 -31.09 12.19 -9.52
C ALA A 17 -30.35 12.43 -10.86
N ASN A 18 -29.76 11.41 -11.48
CA ASN A 18 -28.93 11.51 -12.70
C ASN A 18 -29.43 10.64 -13.89
N ILE A 19 -30.75 10.55 -14.06
CA ILE A 19 -31.41 9.77 -15.12
C ILE A 19 -30.90 10.14 -16.52
N GLY A 20 -30.55 9.13 -17.33
CA GLY A 20 -30.14 9.29 -18.72
C GLY A 20 -28.68 9.73 -18.92
N ALA A 21 -27.82 9.60 -17.89
CA ALA A 21 -26.39 9.78 -18.01
C ALA A 21 -25.74 8.85 -19.06
N ASN A 22 -24.60 9.28 -19.62
CA ASN A 22 -23.80 8.47 -20.53
C ASN A 22 -22.29 8.65 -20.20
N PRO A 23 -21.61 7.64 -19.62
CA PRO A 23 -22.10 6.30 -19.29
C PRO A 23 -23.26 6.32 -18.27
N VAL A 24 -24.05 5.24 -18.25
CA VAL A 24 -25.21 5.11 -17.35
C VAL A 24 -24.73 5.11 -15.90
N ASP A 25 -25.21 6.09 -15.14
CA ASP A 25 -24.94 6.23 -13.72
C ASP A 25 -25.88 5.31 -12.94
N SER A 26 -25.37 4.19 -12.44
CA SER A 26 -26.15 3.13 -11.78
C SER A 26 -25.76 2.94 -10.30
N ALA A 27 -25.00 3.88 -9.74
CA ALA A 27 -24.64 3.93 -8.34
C ALA A 27 -25.39 5.08 -7.65
N VAL A 28 -25.78 4.88 -6.40
CA VAL A 28 -26.27 5.95 -5.53
C VAL A 28 -25.54 5.91 -4.21
N VAL A 29 -25.37 7.09 -3.62
CA VAL A 29 -25.00 7.19 -2.20
C VAL A 29 -26.18 6.72 -1.34
N GLU A 30 -25.90 6.24 -0.13
CA GLU A 30 -26.92 5.92 0.85
C GLU A 30 -27.91 7.07 1.12
N GLY A 31 -29.11 6.71 1.58
CA GLY A 31 -30.26 7.62 1.74
C GLY A 31 -30.88 8.18 0.45
N HIS A 32 -30.33 7.87 -0.72
CA HIS A 32 -30.87 8.27 -2.03
C HIS A 32 -31.82 7.19 -2.61
N THR A 33 -31.88 7.03 -3.93
CA THR A 33 -32.87 6.14 -4.56
C THR A 33 -32.36 5.59 -5.88
N LEU A 34 -32.26 4.26 -5.98
CA LEU A 34 -32.04 3.55 -7.23
C LEU A 34 -33.34 3.51 -8.03
N ARG A 35 -33.31 4.02 -9.27
CA ARG A 35 -34.42 3.99 -10.20
C ARG A 35 -34.18 2.94 -11.27
N TYR A 36 -35.12 2.01 -11.41
CA TYR A 36 -35.07 0.99 -12.44
C TYR A 36 -36.13 1.29 -13.51
N THR A 37 -35.69 1.75 -14.68
CA THR A 37 -36.55 2.04 -15.84
C THR A 37 -36.87 0.76 -16.59
N VAL A 38 -38.13 0.31 -16.52
CA VAL A 38 -38.62 -0.93 -17.13
C VAL A 38 -39.27 -0.61 -18.48
N SER A 39 -38.92 -1.36 -19.51
CA SER A 39 -39.48 -1.23 -20.87
C SER A 39 -40.22 -2.50 -21.31
N MET A 40 -41.27 -2.33 -22.11
CA MET A 40 -42.10 -3.43 -22.63
C MET A 40 -42.23 -3.37 -24.16
N ASN A 41 -42.45 -4.51 -24.80
CA ASN A 41 -42.58 -4.61 -26.26
C ASN A 41 -43.83 -3.90 -26.84
N ALA A 42 -44.92 -3.85 -26.08
CA ALA A 42 -46.20 -3.29 -26.48
C ALA A 42 -47.07 -2.93 -25.25
N ALA A 43 -48.16 -2.19 -25.48
CA ALA A 43 -49.23 -2.04 -24.49
C ALA A 43 -50.10 -3.30 -24.46
N GLY A 44 -50.62 -3.66 -23.29
CA GLY A 44 -51.59 -4.75 -23.13
C GLY A 44 -53.03 -4.31 -23.41
N VAL A 45 -53.91 -5.29 -23.61
CA VAL A 45 -55.37 -5.09 -23.68
C VAL A 45 -56.08 -5.24 -22.33
N THR A 46 -55.38 -5.81 -21.34
CA THR A 46 -55.78 -5.91 -19.93
C THR A 46 -54.56 -5.69 -19.05
N ASP A 47 -54.78 -5.45 -17.76
CA ASP A 47 -53.71 -5.37 -16.76
C ASP A 47 -52.94 -6.71 -16.72
N GLY A 48 -51.62 -6.65 -16.54
CA GLY A 48 -50.73 -7.80 -16.51
C GLY A 48 -50.11 -8.00 -15.13
N GLU A 49 -49.91 -9.26 -14.73
CA GLU A 49 -49.21 -9.62 -13.51
C GLU A 49 -47.76 -10.03 -13.83
N TYR A 50 -46.80 -9.44 -13.13
CA TYR A 50 -45.37 -9.75 -13.28
C TYR A 50 -44.76 -10.01 -11.90
N ALA A 51 -43.98 -11.08 -11.76
CA ALA A 51 -43.19 -11.31 -10.56
C ALA A 51 -42.02 -10.33 -10.52
N LEU A 52 -41.83 -9.67 -9.38
CA LEU A 52 -40.69 -8.81 -9.07
C LEU A 52 -39.91 -9.45 -7.92
N THR A 53 -38.68 -9.85 -8.18
CA THR A 53 -37.76 -10.35 -7.15
C THR A 53 -36.64 -9.34 -6.93
N LEU A 54 -36.38 -9.05 -5.66
CA LEU A 54 -35.23 -8.27 -5.20
C LEU A 54 -34.15 -9.25 -4.72
N SER A 55 -32.90 -8.97 -5.05
CA SER A 55 -31.71 -9.77 -4.75
C SER A 55 -30.48 -8.88 -4.82
N GLY A 56 -29.28 -9.42 -4.64
CA GLY A 56 -28.02 -8.67 -4.62
C GLY A 56 -27.23 -9.00 -3.37
N SER A 57 -26.21 -8.20 -3.06
CA SER A 57 -25.50 -8.28 -1.78
C SER A 57 -26.18 -7.48 -0.67
N ALA A 58 -26.96 -6.44 -1.03
CA ALA A 58 -27.46 -5.48 -0.06
C ALA A 58 -28.32 -6.11 1.03
N ALA A 59 -28.10 -5.71 2.28
CA ALA A 59 -28.87 -6.23 3.39
C ALA A 59 -30.30 -5.63 3.42
N THR A 60 -31.06 -5.96 4.46
CA THR A 60 -32.47 -5.52 4.57
C THR A 60 -32.62 -4.27 5.45
N ALA A 61 -31.53 -3.78 6.04
CA ALA A 61 -31.54 -2.54 6.83
C ALA A 61 -31.43 -1.31 5.91
N ASP A 62 -30.69 -1.46 4.83
CA ASP A 62 -30.15 -0.45 3.91
C ASP A 62 -31.13 -0.18 2.75
N LEU A 63 -32.25 -0.93 2.73
CA LEU A 63 -33.30 -0.89 1.73
C LEU A 63 -34.61 -0.34 2.30
N GLY A 64 -35.02 0.80 1.75
CA GLY A 64 -36.27 1.48 2.06
C GLY A 64 -37.47 0.96 1.27
N ALA A 65 -38.50 1.80 1.15
CA ALA A 65 -39.74 1.45 0.48
C ALA A 65 -39.59 1.43 -1.05
N ILE A 66 -40.18 0.41 -1.69
CA ILE A 66 -40.30 0.34 -3.15
C ILE A 66 -41.54 1.14 -3.61
N ALA A 67 -41.32 2.10 -4.51
CA ALA A 67 -42.36 2.87 -5.19
C ALA A 67 -42.42 2.55 -6.69
N PHE A 68 -43.58 2.81 -7.31
CA PHE A 68 -43.79 2.57 -8.75
C PHE A 68 -44.43 3.77 -9.44
N SER A 69 -44.08 3.98 -10.70
CA SER A 69 -44.70 5.00 -11.54
C SER A 69 -45.94 4.47 -12.31
N ASN A 70 -46.59 5.34 -13.09
CA ASN A 70 -47.57 4.98 -14.13
C ASN A 70 -48.80 4.15 -13.66
N GLY A 71 -49.14 4.21 -12.37
CA GLY A 71 -50.29 3.48 -11.80
C GLY A 71 -50.03 1.99 -11.56
N VAL A 72 -48.77 1.57 -11.63
CA VAL A 72 -48.32 0.23 -11.28
C VAL A 72 -48.42 0.03 -9.76
N THR A 73 -48.86 -1.15 -9.32
CA THR A 73 -49.13 -1.43 -7.90
C THR A 73 -48.80 -2.86 -7.50
N TRP A 74 -48.53 -3.11 -6.22
CA TRP A 74 -48.48 -4.47 -5.66
C TRP A 74 -49.83 -5.16 -5.78
N LYS A 75 -49.83 -6.47 -6.03
CA LYS A 75 -51.05 -7.28 -6.10
C LYS A 75 -51.81 -7.21 -4.77
N ASN A 76 -53.08 -6.78 -4.83
CA ASN A 76 -53.92 -6.47 -3.67
C ASN A 76 -53.35 -5.40 -2.71
N GLY A 77 -52.33 -4.64 -3.12
CA GLY A 77 -51.61 -3.69 -2.27
C GLY A 77 -50.60 -4.33 -1.31
N ASP A 78 -50.24 -5.60 -1.48
CA ASP A 78 -49.38 -6.36 -0.57
C ASP A 78 -48.01 -6.71 -1.21
N PRO A 79 -46.90 -6.08 -0.75
CA PRO A 79 -45.55 -6.39 -1.22
C PRO A 79 -45.13 -7.84 -1.00
N ALA A 80 -45.65 -8.51 0.04
CA ALA A 80 -45.29 -9.90 0.35
C ALA A 80 -45.75 -10.90 -0.72
N THR A 81 -46.59 -10.46 -1.67
CA THR A 81 -46.98 -11.27 -2.83
C THR A 81 -45.84 -11.44 -3.84
N GLY A 82 -44.85 -10.53 -3.88
CA GLY A 82 -43.83 -10.48 -4.92
C GLY A 82 -44.37 -10.25 -6.33
N ILE A 83 -45.64 -9.84 -6.49
CA ILE A 83 -46.31 -9.69 -7.78
C ILE A 83 -46.77 -8.24 -7.96
N VAL A 84 -46.38 -7.68 -9.10
CA VAL A 84 -46.70 -6.32 -9.53
C VAL A 84 -47.78 -6.37 -10.62
N ILE A 85 -48.80 -5.52 -10.47
CA ILE A 85 -49.90 -5.31 -11.42
C ILE A 85 -49.55 -4.10 -12.30
N VAL A 86 -49.33 -4.35 -13.58
CA VAL A 86 -48.95 -3.32 -14.56
C VAL A 86 -50.16 -3.00 -15.46
N PRO A 87 -50.75 -1.79 -15.39
CA PRO A 87 -51.98 -1.47 -16.11
C PRO A 87 -51.87 -1.67 -17.62
N ALA A 88 -52.99 -1.99 -18.27
CA ALA A 88 -53.04 -2.35 -19.70
C ALA A 88 -52.25 -1.38 -20.60
N ALA A 89 -52.46 -0.08 -20.46
CA ALA A 89 -51.90 0.95 -21.34
C ALA A 89 -50.41 1.29 -21.13
N VAL A 90 -49.74 0.69 -20.16
CA VAL A 90 -48.36 1.06 -19.77
C VAL A 90 -47.33 0.31 -20.64
N THR A 91 -46.45 1.04 -21.32
CA THR A 91 -45.31 0.47 -22.09
C THR A 91 -43.96 0.65 -21.42
N SER A 92 -43.87 1.54 -20.43
CA SER A 92 -42.71 1.73 -19.56
C SER A 92 -43.16 2.32 -18.22
N PHE A 93 -42.46 1.94 -17.15
CA PHE A 93 -42.66 2.43 -15.79
C PHE A 93 -41.34 2.32 -15.01
N THR A 94 -41.23 3.02 -13.88
CA THR A 94 -40.09 2.90 -12.98
C THR A 94 -40.44 2.05 -11.76
N VAL A 95 -39.45 1.31 -11.28
CA VAL A 95 -39.39 0.79 -9.91
C VAL A 95 -38.35 1.63 -9.19
N ASP A 96 -38.77 2.41 -8.20
CA ASP A 96 -37.87 3.24 -7.41
C ASP A 96 -37.63 2.53 -6.07
N VAL A 97 -36.38 2.20 -5.76
CA VAL A 97 -35.94 1.58 -4.50
C VAL A 97 -35.18 2.63 -3.71
N ALA A 98 -35.78 3.14 -2.65
CA ALA A 98 -35.08 4.02 -1.71
C ALA A 98 -33.99 3.23 -0.96
N THR A 99 -32.85 3.85 -0.71
CA THR A 99 -31.83 3.34 0.21
C THR A 99 -31.98 4.02 1.58
N VAL A 100 -31.43 3.41 2.62
CA VAL A 100 -31.29 4.02 3.96
C VAL A 100 -29.88 4.61 4.05
N ASP A 101 -29.70 5.60 4.93
CA ASP A 101 -28.45 6.27 5.32
C ASP A 101 -28.38 6.07 6.83
N ASP A 102 -27.34 5.38 7.33
CA ASP A 102 -27.20 5.11 8.76
C ASP A 102 -25.94 5.68 9.45
N THR A 103 -25.09 4.85 10.07
CA THR A 103 -23.85 5.22 10.78
C THR A 103 -22.81 4.09 10.75
N VAL A 104 -23.05 3.01 10.00
CA VAL A 104 -22.22 1.81 9.93
C VAL A 104 -21.37 1.89 8.67
N VAL A 105 -20.04 1.87 8.82
CA VAL A 105 -19.15 1.86 7.67
C VAL A 105 -19.18 0.49 7.01
N GLU A 106 -19.61 0.43 5.75
CA GLU A 106 -19.86 -0.79 4.99
C GLU A 106 -19.21 -0.74 3.59
N THR A 107 -19.08 -1.90 2.94
CA THR A 107 -18.56 -1.98 1.57
C THR A 107 -19.67 -1.79 0.57
N ALA A 108 -19.44 -1.03 -0.51
CA ALA A 108 -20.44 -0.76 -1.55
C ALA A 108 -21.24 -2.01 -1.98
N GLU A 109 -22.55 -1.94 -1.86
CA GLU A 109 -23.47 -3.06 -1.99
C GLU A 109 -24.22 -3.06 -3.32
N THR A 110 -24.85 -4.18 -3.69
CA THR A 110 -25.59 -4.33 -4.94
C THR A 110 -27.06 -4.64 -4.71
N VAL A 111 -27.93 -3.98 -5.48
CA VAL A 111 -29.36 -4.23 -5.53
C VAL A 111 -29.74 -4.65 -6.95
N VAL A 112 -30.23 -5.87 -7.09
CA VAL A 112 -30.61 -6.50 -8.34
C VAL A 112 -32.12 -6.75 -8.36
N ILE A 113 -32.85 -6.04 -9.21
CA ILE A 113 -34.24 -6.38 -9.51
C ILE A 113 -34.32 -7.34 -10.69
N THR A 114 -35.24 -8.29 -10.64
CA THR A 114 -35.58 -9.15 -11.79
C THR A 114 -37.09 -9.14 -12.03
N MET A 115 -37.50 -8.90 -13.28
CA MET A 115 -38.89 -9.05 -13.74
C MET A 115 -38.95 -9.66 -15.13
N GLY A 116 -39.85 -10.64 -15.32
CA GLY A 116 -40.04 -11.30 -16.61
C GLY A 116 -38.81 -12.07 -17.14
N GLY A 117 -37.82 -12.35 -16.29
CA GLY A 117 -36.55 -12.96 -16.66
C GLY A 117 -35.45 -11.98 -17.09
N ILE A 118 -35.70 -10.68 -17.03
CA ILE A 118 -34.70 -9.63 -17.25
C ILE A 118 -34.30 -9.04 -15.90
N SER A 119 -33.01 -8.81 -15.69
CA SER A 119 -32.44 -8.25 -14.47
C SER A 119 -31.64 -6.98 -14.75
N ALA A 120 -31.55 -6.10 -13.76
CA ALA A 120 -30.61 -4.98 -13.74
C ALA A 120 -30.07 -4.80 -12.32
N SER A 121 -28.81 -4.40 -12.20
CA SER A 121 -28.13 -4.12 -10.92
C SER A 121 -27.90 -2.63 -10.78
N GLY A 122 -28.19 -2.11 -9.59
CA GLY A 122 -27.69 -0.83 -9.11
C GLY A 122 -26.75 -1.04 -7.93
N THR A 123 -25.93 -0.04 -7.62
CA THR A 123 -24.96 -0.06 -6.52
C THR A 123 -25.35 0.95 -5.45
N ILE A 124 -25.23 0.57 -4.19
CA ILE A 124 -25.30 1.46 -3.03
C ILE A 124 -23.86 1.75 -2.60
N VAL A 125 -23.53 3.02 -2.40
CA VAL A 125 -22.21 3.47 -1.95
C VAL A 125 -22.37 4.10 -0.58
N ASP A 126 -21.70 3.51 0.40
CA ASP A 126 -21.59 4.04 1.76
C ASP A 126 -20.99 5.47 1.75
N ASN A 127 -21.57 6.37 2.55
CA ASN A 127 -21.08 7.72 2.81
C ASN A 127 -20.61 7.94 4.24
N ASP A 128 -20.72 6.94 5.10
CA ASP A 128 -20.09 6.97 6.40
C ASP A 128 -18.57 6.91 6.26
N VAL A 129 -17.94 7.59 7.21
CA VAL A 129 -16.49 7.58 7.38
C VAL A 129 -16.20 7.04 8.75
N VAL A 130 -15.12 6.27 8.87
CA VAL A 130 -14.61 5.86 10.19
C VAL A 130 -14.28 7.14 10.96
N VAL A 131 -15.15 7.51 11.90
CA VAL A 131 -14.94 8.70 12.75
C VAL A 131 -13.87 8.36 13.79
N THR A 132 -12.61 8.40 13.37
CA THR A 132 -11.48 8.56 14.28
C THR A 132 -11.75 9.80 15.13
N PRO A 133 -11.65 9.72 16.48
CA PRO A 133 -11.84 10.90 17.31
C PRO A 133 -10.88 12.00 16.85
N PRO A 134 -11.34 13.26 16.73
CA PRO A 134 -10.53 14.32 16.16
C PRO A 134 -9.24 14.47 16.97
N ALA A 135 -8.11 14.54 16.26
CA ALA A 135 -6.87 15.02 16.85
C ALA A 135 -7.15 16.38 17.54
N PRO A 136 -6.52 16.67 18.71
CA PRO A 136 -6.70 17.95 19.37
C PRO A 136 -6.46 19.10 18.38
N GLU A 137 -7.37 20.09 18.33
CA GLU A 137 -7.24 21.22 17.40
C GLU A 137 -5.85 21.85 17.54
N THR A 138 -5.08 21.83 16.46
CA THR A 138 -3.79 22.52 16.41
C THR A 138 -4.04 24.02 16.65
N PRO A 139 -3.28 24.67 17.56
CA PRO A 139 -3.43 26.10 17.78
C PRO A 139 -3.26 26.85 16.46
N THR A 140 -4.18 27.76 16.15
CA THR A 140 -4.06 28.61 14.95
C THR A 140 -2.71 29.28 14.93
N THR A 141 -1.94 29.09 13.85
CA THR A 141 -0.62 29.68 13.69
C THR A 141 -0.67 31.20 13.91
N PRO A 142 0.19 31.77 14.76
CA PRO A 142 0.32 33.22 14.87
C PRO A 142 0.63 33.84 13.51
N GLU A 143 0.06 35.01 13.21
CA GLU A 143 0.35 35.72 11.96
C GLU A 143 1.87 35.86 11.76
N THR A 144 2.35 35.42 10.60
CA THR A 144 3.78 35.34 10.31
C THR A 144 4.43 36.73 10.43
N PRO A 145 5.49 36.92 11.24
CA PRO A 145 6.19 38.18 11.31
C PRO A 145 6.72 38.55 9.92
N THR A 146 6.40 39.76 9.44
CA THR A 146 6.84 40.20 8.11
C THR A 146 8.36 40.18 8.02
N VAL A 147 8.89 39.41 7.06
CA VAL A 147 10.33 39.22 6.83
C VAL A 147 11.06 40.56 6.79
N PRO A 148 12.11 40.77 7.61
CA PRO A 148 12.99 41.93 7.48
C PRO A 148 13.62 41.96 6.09
N THR A 149 13.45 43.06 5.35
CA THR A 149 14.01 43.18 4.00
C THR A 149 15.53 43.01 4.02
N VAL A 150 16.03 42.09 3.19
CA VAL A 150 17.46 41.79 3.05
C VAL A 150 18.28 43.06 2.84
N PRO A 151 19.35 43.31 3.61
CA PRO A 151 20.26 44.42 3.35
C PRO A 151 20.93 44.24 1.98
N THR A 152 20.68 45.15 1.05
CA THR A 152 21.34 45.15 -0.26
C THR A 152 22.85 45.27 -0.09
N THR A 153 23.61 44.43 -0.77
CA THR A 153 25.09 44.47 -0.80
C THR A 153 25.61 45.87 -1.09
N PRO A 154 26.57 46.41 -0.30
CA PRO A 154 27.16 47.71 -0.56
C PRO A 154 27.83 47.77 -1.93
N GLU A 155 27.42 48.71 -2.78
CA GLU A 155 28.07 48.92 -4.08
C GLU A 155 29.53 49.39 -3.90
N THR A 156 30.43 48.87 -4.72
CA THR A 156 31.85 49.25 -4.73
C THR A 156 32.03 50.75 -5.04
N PRO A 157 32.88 51.49 -4.29
CA PRO A 157 33.03 52.93 -4.49
C PRO A 157 33.56 53.29 -5.89
N THR A 158 32.74 53.96 -6.69
CA THR A 158 33.15 54.48 -8.00
C THR A 158 34.06 55.71 -7.87
N VAL A 159 35.12 55.78 -8.68
CA VAL A 159 36.08 56.89 -8.71
C VAL A 159 35.39 58.22 -9.05
N PRO A 160 35.73 59.35 -8.37
CA PRO A 160 35.08 60.64 -8.64
C PRO A 160 35.37 61.15 -10.06
N THR A 161 34.32 61.39 -10.84
CA THR A 161 34.40 62.07 -12.14
C THR A 161 34.31 63.59 -11.98
N VAL A 162 34.97 64.32 -12.88
CA VAL A 162 35.09 65.79 -12.82
C VAL A 162 33.76 66.46 -13.20
N PRO A 163 33.32 67.53 -12.49
CA PRO A 163 32.04 68.18 -12.79
C PRO A 163 32.01 68.81 -14.19
N THR A 164 31.00 68.46 -14.97
CA THR A 164 30.63 69.15 -16.21
C THR A 164 29.60 70.24 -15.94
N VAL A 165 29.60 71.29 -16.77
CA VAL A 165 28.79 72.51 -16.57
C VAL A 165 27.31 72.23 -16.92
N PRO A 166 26.32 72.73 -16.14
CA PRO A 166 24.91 72.49 -16.43
C PRO A 166 24.44 73.19 -17.71
N THR A 167 23.74 72.45 -18.57
CA THR A 167 22.90 73.02 -19.63
C THR A 167 21.50 73.31 -19.10
N THR A 168 20.86 74.36 -19.64
CA THR A 168 19.52 74.81 -19.24
C THR A 168 18.43 73.77 -19.55
N PRO A 169 17.53 73.44 -18.59
CA PRO A 169 16.39 72.56 -18.85
C PRO A 169 15.38 73.15 -19.84
N GLU A 170 14.82 72.31 -20.71
CA GLU A 170 13.63 72.64 -21.50
C GLU A 170 12.34 72.55 -20.66
N THR A 171 11.29 73.24 -21.10
CA THR A 171 10.02 73.37 -20.36
C THR A 171 9.21 72.06 -20.34
N PRO A 172 8.83 71.52 -19.16
CA PRO A 172 7.98 70.34 -19.07
C PRO A 172 6.57 70.56 -19.64
N THR A 173 6.05 69.57 -20.35
CA THR A 173 4.65 69.49 -20.76
C THR A 173 3.75 69.07 -19.59
N THR A 174 2.46 69.46 -19.63
CA THR A 174 1.49 69.24 -18.56
C THR A 174 1.11 67.75 -18.41
N PRO A 175 1.20 67.15 -17.21
CA PRO A 175 0.67 65.81 -16.93
C PRO A 175 -0.86 65.75 -17.07
N PRO A 176 -1.44 64.57 -17.39
CA PRO A 176 -2.88 64.37 -17.40
C PRO A 176 -3.46 64.40 -15.97
N VAL A 177 -4.75 64.76 -15.86
CA VAL A 177 -5.46 64.92 -14.59
C VAL A 177 -5.74 63.55 -13.93
N PRO A 178 -5.42 63.35 -12.64
CA PRO A 178 -5.73 62.11 -11.94
C PRO A 178 -7.24 61.94 -11.68
N PRO A 179 -7.76 60.70 -11.62
CA PRO A 179 -9.16 60.42 -11.31
C PRO A 179 -9.53 60.81 -9.87
N VAL A 180 -10.80 61.16 -9.67
CA VAL A 180 -11.34 61.63 -8.38
C VAL A 180 -11.40 60.47 -7.36
N PRO A 181 -10.90 60.66 -6.12
CA PRO A 181 -11.01 59.64 -5.07
C PRO A 181 -12.47 59.36 -4.66
N PRO A 182 -12.81 58.12 -4.26
CA PRO A 182 -14.13 57.83 -3.68
C PRO A 182 -14.32 58.58 -2.35
N VAL A 183 -15.59 58.92 -2.05
CA VAL A 183 -15.98 59.68 -0.86
C VAL A 183 -15.73 58.85 0.41
N PRO A 184 -15.10 59.40 1.47
CA PRO A 184 -14.90 58.69 2.72
C PRO A 184 -16.21 58.30 3.40
N THR A 185 -16.32 57.05 3.86
CA THR A 185 -17.39 56.61 4.76
C THR A 185 -17.22 57.28 6.14
N THR A 186 -18.33 57.64 6.77
CA THR A 186 -18.33 58.29 8.09
C THR A 186 -17.70 57.41 9.18
N PRO A 187 -16.82 57.94 10.03
CA PRO A 187 -16.22 57.18 11.14
C PRO A 187 -17.29 56.66 12.11
N THR A 188 -17.12 55.42 12.57
CA THR A 188 -17.87 54.90 13.72
C THR A 188 -17.46 55.65 14.99
N THR A 189 -18.42 55.85 15.89
CA THR A 189 -18.17 56.52 17.18
C THR A 189 -17.20 55.70 18.05
N PRO A 190 -16.16 56.32 18.65
CA PRO A 190 -15.25 55.62 19.55
C PRO A 190 -15.99 54.98 20.72
N THR A 191 -15.67 53.72 21.01
CA THR A 191 -16.10 53.06 22.24
C THR A 191 -15.40 53.70 23.44
N THR A 192 -16.09 53.78 24.57
CA THR A 192 -15.57 54.36 25.81
C THR A 192 -14.42 53.49 26.35
N PRO A 193 -13.28 54.07 26.79
CA PRO A 193 -12.21 53.30 27.40
C PRO A 193 -12.71 52.53 28.62
N THR A 194 -12.42 51.23 28.68
CA THR A 194 -12.68 50.41 29.86
C THR A 194 -11.82 50.91 31.03
N THR A 195 -12.41 50.95 32.22
CA THR A 195 -11.72 51.38 33.44
C THR A 195 -10.58 50.39 33.74
N PRO A 196 -9.34 50.85 34.02
CA PRO A 196 -8.25 49.93 34.31
C PRO A 196 -8.54 49.12 35.57
N THR A 197 -8.37 47.81 35.48
CA THR A 197 -8.47 46.88 36.60
C THR A 197 -7.49 47.31 37.71
N PRO A 198 -7.91 47.38 38.98
CA PRO A 198 -6.98 47.69 40.06
C PRO A 198 -5.87 46.63 40.14
N PRO A 199 -4.63 47.02 40.50
CA PRO A 199 -3.52 46.06 40.57
C PRO A 199 -3.81 44.98 41.60
N THR A 200 -3.58 43.72 41.20
CA THR A 200 -3.64 42.55 42.07
C THR A 200 -2.73 42.78 43.29
N PRO A 201 -3.18 42.50 44.52
CA PRO A 201 -2.31 42.58 45.69
C PRO A 201 -1.11 41.62 45.52
N PRO A 202 0.07 41.93 46.11
CA PRO A 202 1.22 41.06 46.02
C PRO A 202 0.86 39.69 46.60
N THR A 203 1.13 38.63 45.83
CA THR A 203 0.95 37.25 46.28
C THR A 203 1.85 36.99 47.49
N THR A 204 1.29 36.28 48.48
CA THR A 204 2.07 35.63 49.53
C THR A 204 3.18 34.78 48.88
N PRO A 205 4.38 34.65 49.47
CA PRO A 205 5.42 33.76 48.93
C PRO A 205 4.92 32.32 48.89
N GLY A 206 4.41 31.91 47.72
CA GLY A 206 4.05 30.54 47.41
C GLY A 206 5.31 29.74 47.09
N LEU A 207 5.20 28.43 47.22
CA LEU A 207 6.19 27.52 46.65
C LEU A 207 6.27 27.79 45.13
N GLN A 208 7.44 28.23 44.65
CA GLN A 208 7.67 28.39 43.22
C GLN A 208 8.27 27.11 42.65
N THR A 209 7.76 26.69 41.50
CA THR A 209 8.13 25.47 40.80
C THR A 209 8.32 25.78 39.31
N GLY A 210 9.20 25.05 38.66
CA GLY A 210 9.44 25.13 37.22
C GLY A 210 10.46 24.09 36.79
N LEU A 211 10.58 23.90 35.48
CA LEU A 211 11.72 23.20 34.87
C LEU A 211 13.03 23.89 35.31
N ASP A 212 14.07 23.13 35.61
CA ASP A 212 15.38 23.74 35.88
C ASP A 212 15.98 24.26 34.57
N PRO A 213 16.52 25.49 34.51
CA PRO A 213 17.10 26.05 33.29
C PRO A 213 18.33 25.31 32.72
N ALA A 214 18.87 24.30 33.41
CA ALA A 214 19.88 23.38 32.89
C ALA A 214 19.30 22.05 32.37
N SER A 215 18.00 21.84 32.53
CA SER A 215 17.18 20.76 31.94
C SER A 215 16.17 21.32 30.94
N ASP A 216 16.55 22.41 30.27
CA ASP A 216 15.76 23.15 29.30
C ASP A 216 16.68 23.42 28.09
N ASP A 217 16.29 22.88 26.95
CA ASP A 217 17.01 22.90 25.66
C ASP A 217 16.17 23.54 24.55
N GLY A 218 14.97 24.04 24.89
CA GLY A 218 14.07 24.66 23.94
C GLY A 218 14.56 26.03 23.44
N ASN A 219 13.91 26.52 22.39
CA ASN A 219 14.13 27.88 21.86
C ASN A 219 13.78 29.00 22.87
N SER A 220 13.19 28.67 24.03
CA SER A 220 12.79 29.60 25.08
C SER A 220 12.83 28.95 26.45
N SER A 221 13.70 29.44 27.33
CA SER A 221 13.91 28.93 28.70
C SER A 221 12.79 29.23 29.72
N THR A 222 11.55 29.31 29.23
CA THR A 222 10.37 29.76 29.99
C THR A 222 9.03 29.12 29.57
N ASP A 223 8.98 28.31 28.50
CA ASP A 223 7.73 27.73 27.98
C ASP A 223 7.40 26.33 28.53
N THR A 224 8.32 25.74 29.31
CA THR A 224 8.23 24.39 29.91
C THR A 224 8.21 23.24 28.89
N VAL A 225 8.77 23.46 27.70
CA VAL A 225 8.99 22.42 26.67
C VAL A 225 10.47 22.01 26.66
N THR A 226 10.79 20.72 26.54
CA THR A 226 12.18 20.26 26.41
C THR A 226 12.32 18.89 25.73
N SER A 227 13.45 18.65 25.05
CA SER A 227 13.93 17.34 24.60
C SER A 227 14.84 16.62 25.61
N VAL A 228 15.00 17.15 26.84
CA VAL A 228 15.65 16.43 27.95
C VAL A 228 14.70 15.39 28.52
N VAL A 229 14.80 14.14 28.04
CA VAL A 229 14.06 12.95 28.55
C VAL A 229 14.18 12.71 30.07
N THR A 230 15.17 13.28 30.75
CA THR A 230 15.34 13.19 32.21
C THR A 230 15.34 14.58 32.87
N PRO A 231 14.20 15.30 32.91
CA PRO A 231 14.17 16.69 33.35
C PRO A 231 14.34 16.83 34.87
N GLU A 232 15.14 17.81 35.31
CA GLU A 232 15.11 18.33 36.68
C GLU A 232 14.12 19.49 36.84
N PHE A 233 13.48 19.55 38.00
CA PHE A 233 12.61 20.65 38.39
C PHE A 233 13.23 21.47 39.53
N THR A 234 13.36 22.79 39.34
CA THR A 234 13.72 23.72 40.42
C THR A 234 12.50 23.94 41.33
N ILE A 235 12.64 23.58 42.61
CA ILE A 235 11.63 23.77 43.65
C ILE A 235 12.12 24.85 44.63
N SER A 236 11.65 26.09 44.43
CA SER A 236 12.04 27.28 45.19
C SER A 236 11.16 27.47 46.43
N GLY A 237 11.56 26.85 47.54
CA GLY A 237 10.86 26.92 48.83
C GLY A 237 11.31 28.05 49.77
N GLY A 238 12.49 28.64 49.56
CA GLY A 238 13.04 29.67 50.45
C GLY A 238 13.07 29.22 51.91
N THR A 239 12.43 29.98 52.81
CA THR A 239 12.33 29.66 54.25
C THR A 239 11.46 28.45 54.58
N LEU A 240 10.79 27.84 53.60
CA LEU A 240 10.06 26.57 53.76
C LEU A 240 11.01 25.36 53.76
N LEU A 241 12.24 25.52 53.28
CA LEU A 241 13.28 24.49 53.30
C LEU A 241 13.89 24.40 54.69
N ALA A 242 13.89 23.19 55.28
CA ALA A 242 14.40 22.95 56.62
C ALA A 242 15.28 21.69 56.67
N ALA A 243 16.31 21.72 57.51
CA ALA A 243 17.28 20.64 57.62
C ALA A 243 16.61 19.32 58.06
N GLY A 244 16.87 18.25 57.31
CA GLY A 244 16.26 16.94 57.53
C GLY A 244 14.87 16.76 56.91
N GLY A 245 14.29 17.80 56.28
CA GLY A 245 13.12 17.66 55.42
C GLY A 245 13.44 17.05 54.06
N THR A 246 12.40 16.83 53.25
CA THR A 246 12.52 16.27 51.90
C THR A 246 11.66 17.03 50.90
N VAL A 247 12.09 17.05 49.64
CA VAL A 247 11.28 17.50 48.51
C VAL A 247 10.99 16.30 47.62
N ARG A 248 9.73 16.13 47.20
CA ARG A 248 9.32 15.02 46.34
C ARG A 248 8.35 15.44 45.25
N LEU A 249 8.37 14.71 44.14
CA LEU A 249 7.41 14.82 43.05
C LEU A 249 6.41 13.67 43.16
N LEU A 250 5.11 13.97 43.08
CA LEU A 250 4.05 12.98 42.96
C LEU A 250 3.47 13.02 41.56
N GLY A 251 3.25 11.85 40.95
CA GLY A 251 2.50 11.74 39.71
C GLY A 251 0.98 11.77 39.94
N ALA A 252 0.22 11.58 38.86
CA ALA A 252 -1.23 11.81 38.84
C ALA A 252 -2.02 10.84 39.76
N ALA A 253 -1.50 9.65 40.06
CA ALA A 253 -2.14 8.70 40.97
C ALA A 253 -1.65 8.84 42.44
N GLY A 254 -0.77 9.82 42.72
CA GLY A 254 -0.24 10.11 44.06
C GLY A 254 0.97 9.27 44.48
N GLU A 255 1.49 8.45 43.56
CA GLU A 255 2.77 7.75 43.67
C GLU A 255 3.94 8.75 43.74
N VAL A 256 4.99 8.41 44.49
CA VAL A 256 6.21 9.23 44.56
C VAL A 256 7.11 8.86 43.39
N VAL A 257 7.24 9.79 42.44
CA VAL A 257 8.07 9.65 41.24
C VAL A 257 9.54 9.86 41.59
N ALA A 258 9.84 10.91 42.36
CA ALA A 258 11.18 11.26 42.78
C ALA A 258 11.19 11.93 44.17
N SER A 259 12.31 11.86 44.89
CA SER A 259 12.44 12.43 46.24
C SER A 259 13.89 12.71 46.63
N ASN A 260 14.21 13.99 46.89
CA ASN A 260 15.52 14.44 47.35
C ASN A 260 15.46 14.94 48.80
N ALA A 261 16.54 14.72 49.56
CA ALA A 261 16.67 15.23 50.93
C ALA A 261 17.19 16.68 50.91
N ILE A 262 16.64 17.54 51.76
CA ILE A 262 17.03 18.96 51.84
C ILE A 262 18.39 19.07 52.54
N THR A 263 19.40 19.51 51.79
CA THR A 263 20.76 19.74 52.29
C THR A 263 20.94 21.15 52.86
N ALA A 264 22.10 21.41 53.49
CA ALA A 264 22.47 22.75 53.93
C ALA A 264 22.75 23.71 52.76
N GLU A 265 23.11 23.18 51.59
CA GLU A 265 23.36 23.97 50.37
C GLU A 265 22.03 24.43 49.76
N ASP A 266 21.04 23.54 49.68
CA ASP A 266 19.68 23.87 49.22
C ASP A 266 19.04 24.98 50.07
N ILE A 267 19.21 24.92 51.40
CA ILE A 267 18.71 25.94 52.34
C ILE A 267 19.41 27.29 52.10
N ALA A 268 20.71 27.27 51.77
CA ALA A 268 21.47 28.48 51.45
C ALA A 268 21.09 29.06 50.07
N ALA A 269 20.78 28.20 49.10
CA ALA A 269 20.30 28.58 47.77
C ALA A 269 18.81 28.99 47.75
N GLY A 270 18.03 28.55 48.73
CA GLY A 270 16.58 28.73 48.80
C GLY A 270 15.78 27.83 47.83
N LYS A 271 16.44 26.87 47.16
CA LYS A 271 15.85 25.97 46.16
C LYS A 271 16.42 24.56 46.28
N VAL A 272 15.67 23.57 45.80
CA VAL A 272 16.10 22.16 45.64
C VAL A 272 15.79 21.75 44.20
N ASN A 273 16.71 21.04 43.53
CA ASN A 273 16.41 20.39 42.26
C ASN A 273 15.93 18.95 42.50
N VAL A 274 14.97 18.48 41.69
CA VAL A 274 14.49 17.09 41.71
C VAL A 274 14.26 16.59 40.28
N GLY A 275 15.04 15.60 39.84
CA GLY A 275 14.84 14.90 38.56
C GLY A 275 13.67 13.92 38.60
N ALA A 276 12.80 13.91 37.58
CA ALA A 276 11.67 12.97 37.49
C ALA A 276 12.06 11.55 37.04
N GLY A 277 13.29 11.35 36.57
CA GLY A 277 13.68 10.12 35.85
C GLY A 277 13.33 10.21 34.37
N LEU A 278 13.41 9.09 33.66
CA LEU A 278 13.13 9.02 32.22
C LEU A 278 11.63 9.18 31.95
N LEU A 279 11.29 10.08 31.03
CA LEU A 279 9.96 10.35 30.52
C LEU A 279 9.95 10.16 28.99
N ASP A 280 8.85 9.61 28.48
CA ASP A 280 8.53 9.56 27.04
C ASP A 280 7.96 10.93 26.58
N ASP A 281 7.74 11.13 25.29
CA ASP A 281 7.09 12.34 24.78
C ASP A 281 5.67 12.55 25.33
N GLY A 282 5.31 13.83 25.53
CA GLY A 282 4.00 14.25 26.03
C GLY A 282 4.03 15.20 27.23
N VAL A 283 2.84 15.54 27.72
CA VAL A 283 2.65 16.53 28.80
C VAL A 283 2.57 15.84 30.16
N TYR A 284 3.55 16.11 31.02
CA TYR A 284 3.58 15.63 32.39
C TYR A 284 3.17 16.73 33.36
N THR A 285 2.47 16.36 34.42
CA THR A 285 2.18 17.26 35.54
C THR A 285 2.39 16.52 36.85
N PHE A 286 3.36 16.98 37.63
CA PHE A 286 3.67 16.47 38.96
C PHE A 286 3.18 17.43 40.03
N ASN A 287 2.82 16.91 41.21
CA ASN A 287 2.60 17.72 42.40
C ASN A 287 3.87 17.70 43.25
N ALA A 288 4.63 18.79 43.23
CA ALA A 288 5.83 18.95 44.05
C ALA A 288 5.44 19.24 45.50
N GLN A 289 6.07 18.55 46.45
CA GLN A 289 5.78 18.67 47.89
C GLN A 289 7.06 18.86 48.70
N ILE A 290 7.05 19.82 49.62
CA ILE A 290 8.06 19.96 50.69
C ILE A 290 7.51 19.32 51.96
N LEU A 291 8.31 18.47 52.61
CA LEU A 291 8.00 17.82 53.88
C LEU A 291 9.03 18.21 54.94
N ASP A 292 8.59 18.33 56.19
CA ASP A 292 9.47 18.54 57.33
C ASP A 292 10.21 17.26 57.75
N ALA A 293 11.12 17.36 58.72
CA ALA A 293 11.87 16.22 59.24
C ALA A 293 11.01 15.17 59.99
N GLY A 294 9.72 15.45 60.22
CA GLY A 294 8.73 14.49 60.72
C GLY A 294 7.88 13.85 59.61
N GLY A 295 8.09 14.23 58.34
CA GLY A 295 7.28 13.77 57.20
C GLY A 295 5.93 14.48 57.07
N ASN A 296 5.73 15.64 57.71
CA ASN A 296 4.50 16.43 57.55
C ASN A 296 4.63 17.36 56.33
N LEU A 297 3.54 17.50 55.56
CA LEU A 297 3.50 18.42 54.41
C LEU A 297 3.63 19.88 54.88
N VAL A 298 4.63 20.58 54.37
CA VAL A 298 4.89 22.01 54.62
C VAL A 298 4.27 22.88 53.54
N ALA A 299 4.47 22.51 52.27
CA ALA A 299 3.93 23.21 51.10
C ALA A 299 3.83 22.27 49.91
N GLN A 300 2.97 22.60 48.95
CA GLN A 300 2.88 21.91 47.66
C GLN A 300 2.47 22.86 46.53
N ALA A 301 2.88 22.54 45.31
CA ALA A 301 2.52 23.25 44.08
C ALA A 301 2.66 22.29 42.88
N PRO A 302 1.82 22.42 41.84
CA PRO A 302 2.01 21.68 40.60
C PRO A 302 3.29 22.14 39.89
N VAL A 303 3.86 21.26 39.08
CA VAL A 303 4.89 21.57 38.10
C VAL A 303 4.62 20.74 36.86
N SER A 304 4.76 21.33 35.68
CA SER A 304 4.48 20.67 34.40
C SER A 304 5.67 20.80 33.48
N VAL A 305 5.81 19.84 32.57
CA VAL A 305 6.76 19.85 31.45
C VAL A 305 6.09 19.20 30.25
N THR A 306 6.38 19.68 29.05
CA THR A 306 6.11 18.96 27.81
C THR A 306 7.43 18.39 27.32
N ILE A 307 7.51 17.07 27.24
CA ILE A 307 8.64 16.37 26.64
C ILE A 307 8.35 16.25 25.14
N VAL A 308 9.26 16.75 24.33
CA VAL A 308 9.24 16.68 22.86
C VAL A 308 10.66 16.33 22.43
N THR A 309 10.94 15.06 22.29
CA THR A 309 12.31 14.53 22.07
C THR A 309 12.48 13.96 20.69
N ASP A 310 11.38 13.50 20.11
CA ASP A 310 11.31 12.59 19.00
C ASP A 310 10.41 13.21 17.91
N VAL A 311 10.89 13.13 16.66
CA VAL A 311 10.14 13.57 15.46
C VAL A 311 9.86 12.37 14.54
N ASP A 312 10.48 11.22 14.81
CA ASP A 312 10.36 9.97 14.07
C ASP A 312 9.11 9.15 14.46
N GLY A 313 8.61 9.30 15.69
CA GLY A 313 7.41 8.66 16.24
C GLY A 313 7.68 7.55 17.26
N VAL A 314 8.94 7.18 17.50
CA VAL A 314 9.34 6.12 18.44
C VAL A 314 9.80 6.69 19.79
N ALA A 315 8.89 6.66 20.76
CA ALA A 315 9.15 7.17 22.11
C ALA A 315 10.46 6.62 22.75
N PRO A 316 11.33 7.46 23.36
CA PRO A 316 12.68 7.09 23.81
C PRO A 316 12.79 5.88 24.74
N SER A 317 11.78 5.60 25.59
CA SER A 317 11.85 4.42 26.45
C SER A 317 11.51 3.11 25.74
N ILE A 318 10.94 3.17 24.52
CA ILE A 318 10.90 2.04 23.58
C ILE A 318 12.32 1.77 23.09
N GLU A 319 12.99 2.78 22.56
CA GLU A 319 14.33 2.64 22.00
C GLU A 319 15.36 2.11 23.01
N LEU A 320 15.38 2.73 24.20
CA LEU A 320 16.26 2.31 25.30
C LEU A 320 16.00 0.87 25.80
N ALA A 321 14.87 0.25 25.45
CA ALA A 321 14.56 -1.11 25.87
C ALA A 321 15.42 -2.19 25.17
N ALA A 322 16.05 -1.86 24.04
CA ALA A 322 17.00 -2.71 23.34
C ALA A 322 18.32 -1.97 23.04
N ASN A 323 19.37 -2.73 22.74
CA ASN A 323 20.71 -2.26 22.33
C ASN A 323 21.38 -1.16 23.19
N GLY A 324 20.83 -0.83 24.35
CA GLY A 324 21.28 0.31 25.17
C GLY A 324 20.76 1.67 24.70
N GLY A 325 19.83 1.72 23.73
CA GLY A 325 19.37 2.95 23.10
C GLY A 325 20.30 3.53 22.04
N ASP A 326 21.27 2.75 21.56
CA ASP A 326 22.27 3.12 20.54
C ASP A 326 22.40 1.92 19.58
N PHE A 327 21.52 1.86 18.57
CA PHE A 327 21.46 0.72 17.66
C PHE A 327 22.66 0.68 16.72
N ASN A 328 23.09 1.84 16.22
CA ASN A 328 24.19 1.94 15.27
C ASN A 328 25.59 1.82 15.94
N HIS A 329 25.65 1.86 17.28
CA HIS A 329 26.85 1.78 18.12
C HIS A 329 27.86 2.92 17.91
N ASP A 330 27.39 4.12 17.55
CA ASP A 330 28.24 5.30 17.36
C ASP A 330 28.49 6.11 18.66
N GLY A 331 27.73 5.83 19.73
CA GLY A 331 27.81 6.48 21.03
C GLY A 331 26.87 7.67 21.22
N VAL A 332 26.01 7.98 20.23
CA VAL A 332 24.85 8.87 20.34
C VAL A 332 23.59 8.01 20.46
N LEU A 333 22.69 8.36 21.37
CA LEU A 333 21.46 7.60 21.57
C LEU A 333 20.49 7.86 20.41
N ASP A 334 19.74 6.85 19.96
CA ASP A 334 18.97 6.90 18.71
C ASP A 334 17.97 8.08 18.69
N TRP A 335 17.18 8.29 19.75
CA TRP A 335 16.30 9.46 19.93
C TRP A 335 16.99 10.83 19.98
N GLN A 336 18.33 10.87 19.94
CA GLN A 336 19.13 12.09 19.81
C GLN A 336 19.67 12.26 18.38
N GLN A 337 19.30 11.36 17.46
CA GLN A 337 19.66 11.33 16.05
C GLN A 337 18.38 11.41 15.20
N HIS A 338 18.28 12.34 14.27
CA HIS A 338 17.11 12.45 13.40
C HIS A 338 16.99 11.32 12.37
N ALA A 339 18.06 10.55 12.16
CA ALA A 339 18.21 9.61 11.05
C ALA A 339 18.23 8.14 11.48
N VAL A 340 17.98 7.81 12.75
CA VAL A 340 18.02 6.44 13.30
C VAL A 340 16.89 6.30 14.32
N ALA A 341 16.09 5.24 14.20
CA ALA A 341 15.10 4.88 15.21
C ALA A 341 15.00 3.36 15.36
N GLN A 342 15.00 2.85 16.60
CA GLN A 342 14.90 1.43 16.91
C GLN A 342 13.57 1.06 17.60
N MET A 343 12.86 0.09 17.04
CA MET A 343 11.54 -0.31 17.53
C MET A 343 11.30 -1.83 17.41
N PRO A 344 10.29 -2.41 18.11
CA PRO A 344 9.94 -3.81 17.93
C PRO A 344 9.33 -4.03 16.54
N MET A 345 10.04 -4.74 15.66
CA MET A 345 9.71 -4.88 14.23
C MET A 345 9.28 -6.29 13.81
N ARG A 346 9.45 -7.31 14.68
CA ARG A 346 9.12 -8.71 14.33
C ARG A 346 7.63 -8.94 14.04
N SER A 347 6.72 -8.24 14.72
CA SER A 347 5.28 -8.41 14.54
C SER A 347 4.50 -7.22 15.09
N LEU A 348 3.26 -7.02 14.63
CA LEU A 348 2.33 -6.02 15.20
C LEU A 348 2.09 -6.22 16.70
N ALA A 349 2.12 -7.48 17.18
CA ALA A 349 1.97 -7.79 18.60
C ALA A 349 3.20 -7.37 19.42
N ASP A 350 4.42 -7.52 18.87
CA ASP A 350 5.64 -7.02 19.49
C ASP A 350 5.67 -5.47 19.46
N PHE A 351 5.30 -4.85 18.34
CA PHE A 351 5.21 -3.39 18.21
C PHE A 351 4.25 -2.79 19.25
N ALA A 352 3.06 -3.37 19.40
CA ALA A 352 2.07 -2.95 20.39
C ALA A 352 2.51 -3.14 21.87
N LEU A 353 3.53 -3.95 22.15
CA LEU A 353 4.14 -4.04 23.49
C LEU A 353 5.14 -2.91 23.77
N GLY A 354 5.64 -2.24 22.72
CA GLY A 354 6.65 -1.17 22.80
C GLY A 354 7.85 -1.59 23.66
N LYS A 355 8.17 -0.79 24.68
CA LYS A 355 9.24 -1.05 25.65
C LYS A 355 9.11 -2.34 26.48
N ASN A 356 7.96 -3.01 26.42
CA ASN A 356 7.74 -4.31 27.07
C ASN A 356 7.95 -5.50 26.12
N ALA A 357 8.25 -5.24 24.84
CA ALA A 357 8.59 -6.28 23.87
C ALA A 357 9.92 -6.96 24.23
N SER A 358 10.20 -8.10 23.59
CA SER A 358 11.49 -8.76 23.76
C SER A 358 12.58 -7.92 23.08
N ALA A 359 13.74 -7.70 23.72
CA ALA A 359 14.88 -7.06 23.03
C ALA A 359 15.27 -7.81 21.72
N ALA A 360 14.95 -9.10 21.59
CA ALA A 360 15.18 -9.87 20.37
C ALA A 360 14.14 -9.61 19.25
N SER A 361 13.07 -8.85 19.48
CA SER A 361 12.11 -8.40 18.44
C SER A 361 12.40 -7.00 17.91
N PHE A 362 13.43 -6.31 18.42
CA PHE A 362 13.83 -4.98 17.96
C PHE A 362 14.67 -5.05 16.68
N GLY A 363 14.32 -4.18 15.74
CA GLY A 363 15.13 -3.78 14.59
C GLY A 363 15.29 -2.26 14.58
N ALA A 364 15.76 -1.69 13.47
CA ALA A 364 15.86 -0.24 13.31
C ALA A 364 15.62 0.22 11.87
N VAL A 365 15.16 1.45 11.72
CA VAL A 365 15.08 2.19 10.44
C VAL A 365 16.14 3.29 10.48
N LEU A 366 16.93 3.41 9.41
CA LEU A 366 18.03 4.36 9.32
C LEU A 366 17.98 5.12 7.98
N ALA A 367 17.87 6.45 8.02
CA ALA A 367 18.02 7.29 6.82
C ALA A 367 19.51 7.37 6.45
N GLY A 368 19.94 6.53 5.52
CA GLY A 368 21.36 6.29 5.25
C GLY A 368 21.61 5.27 4.14
N SER A 369 22.88 5.00 3.86
CA SER A 369 23.34 4.16 2.76
C SER A 369 24.36 3.11 3.20
N VAL A 370 24.39 2.00 2.47
CA VAL A 370 25.50 1.04 2.42
C VAL A 370 25.84 0.75 0.96
N THR A 371 27.11 0.41 0.68
CA THR A 371 27.57 0.11 -0.68
C THR A 371 28.05 -1.33 -0.86
N THR A 372 28.40 -2.01 0.22
CA THR A 372 28.70 -3.45 0.22
C THR A 372 28.08 -4.18 1.43
N VAL A 373 27.85 -5.48 1.27
CA VAL A 373 27.27 -6.34 2.31
C VAL A 373 28.19 -6.39 3.52
N GLY A 374 27.65 -6.06 4.70
CA GLY A 374 28.39 -6.04 5.97
C GLY A 374 29.03 -4.69 6.35
N GLU A 375 28.84 -3.63 5.55
CA GLU A 375 29.16 -2.26 5.99
C GLU A 375 28.18 -1.75 7.05
N ALA A 376 28.70 -0.90 7.95
CA ALA A 376 27.86 -0.08 8.83
C ALA A 376 27.15 1.01 8.01
N VAL A 377 25.88 1.27 8.32
CA VAL A 377 25.08 2.27 7.62
C VAL A 377 25.73 3.65 7.77
N GLN A 378 25.95 4.32 6.64
CA GLN A 378 26.39 5.71 6.61
C GLN A 378 25.16 6.61 6.60
N LEU A 379 24.90 7.31 7.72
CA LEU A 379 23.72 8.17 7.85
C LEU A 379 23.76 9.36 6.88
N THR A 380 22.60 9.70 6.32
CA THR A 380 22.43 10.83 5.43
C THR A 380 22.34 12.13 6.24
N ASN A 381 23.44 12.87 6.33
CA ASN A 381 23.53 14.10 7.14
C ASN A 381 22.48 15.16 6.72
N GLY A 382 21.54 15.48 7.61
CA GLY A 382 20.44 16.42 7.37
C GLY A 382 19.15 15.77 6.87
N ALA A 383 19.08 14.44 6.86
CA ALA A 383 17.83 13.68 6.75
C ALA A 383 17.19 13.48 8.13
N GLN A 384 15.86 13.43 8.15
CA GLN A 384 15.03 13.18 9.32
C GLN A 384 13.95 12.14 8.99
N LEU A 385 13.83 11.13 9.84
CA LEU A 385 12.73 10.16 9.84
C LEU A 385 11.50 10.76 10.56
N LYS A 386 10.29 10.41 10.11
CA LYS A 386 8.98 10.77 10.70
C LYS A 386 7.97 9.63 10.57
N ASP A 387 6.91 9.67 11.36
CA ASP A 387 5.70 8.82 11.24
C ASP A 387 5.95 7.29 11.27
N LEU A 388 7.01 6.84 11.95
CA LEU A 388 7.39 5.43 12.05
C LEU A 388 6.30 4.61 12.73
N SER A 389 5.79 3.61 12.00
CA SER A 389 4.78 2.70 12.54
C SER A 389 4.73 1.38 11.78
N LEU A 390 4.19 0.35 12.44
CA LEU A 390 3.82 -0.90 11.78
C LEU A 390 2.31 -1.02 11.64
N THR A 391 1.84 -1.40 10.46
CA THR A 391 0.42 -1.64 10.15
C THR A 391 0.19 -3.04 9.60
N ASP A 392 -1.07 -3.48 9.66
CA ASP A 392 -1.53 -4.68 8.96
C ASP A 392 -1.66 -4.40 7.46
N LEU A 393 -1.91 -5.45 6.67
CA LEU A 393 -2.03 -5.33 5.22
C LEU A 393 -3.18 -4.37 4.83
N PRO A 394 -2.93 -3.36 3.96
CA PRO A 394 -3.98 -2.44 3.50
C PRO A 394 -5.04 -3.14 2.63
N ALA A 395 -4.67 -4.24 1.95
CA ALA A 395 -5.57 -5.06 1.14
C ALA A 395 -5.20 -6.56 1.24
N ALA A 396 -6.00 -7.43 0.63
CA ALA A 396 -5.64 -8.83 0.50
C ALA A 396 -4.54 -9.02 -0.55
N LEU A 397 -3.50 -9.77 -0.22
CA LEU A 397 -2.43 -10.12 -1.17
C LEU A 397 -2.94 -11.06 -2.29
N PRO A 398 -2.33 -10.98 -3.49
CA PRO A 398 -2.43 -12.03 -4.51
C PRO A 398 -2.02 -13.42 -3.98
N GLN A 399 -2.45 -14.50 -4.65
CA GLN A 399 -2.30 -15.88 -4.14
C GLN A 399 -0.87 -16.43 -4.23
N GLU A 400 -0.02 -15.78 -5.01
CA GLU A 400 1.42 -16.00 -5.17
C GLU A 400 2.23 -15.44 -3.99
N PHE A 401 1.80 -14.31 -3.39
CA PHE A 401 2.55 -13.64 -2.34
C PHE A 401 2.09 -14.00 -0.92
N ARG A 402 3.04 -14.09 0.01
CA ARG A 402 2.79 -14.20 1.46
C ARG A 402 3.52 -13.08 2.19
N ALA A 403 2.82 -12.28 2.98
CA ALA A 403 3.46 -11.33 3.88
C ALA A 403 4.34 -12.08 4.89
N THR A 404 5.57 -11.60 5.07
CA THR A 404 6.52 -12.16 6.06
C THR A 404 7.02 -11.13 7.07
N SER A 405 6.69 -9.86 6.86
CA SER A 405 6.69 -8.80 7.88
C SER A 405 5.31 -8.14 7.97
N PRO A 406 5.05 -7.31 8.99
CA PRO A 406 4.07 -6.22 8.90
C PRO A 406 4.43 -5.23 7.77
N VAL A 407 3.54 -4.29 7.49
CA VAL A 407 3.89 -3.11 6.68
C VAL A 407 4.70 -2.16 7.55
N PHE A 408 5.92 -1.84 7.10
CA PHE A 408 6.74 -0.76 7.63
C PHE A 408 6.25 0.54 7.01
N ASN A 409 5.89 1.52 7.83
CA ASN A 409 5.54 2.86 7.40
C ASN A 409 6.56 3.82 7.99
N PHE A 410 7.11 4.69 7.17
CA PHE A 410 7.95 5.80 7.59
C PHE A 410 7.88 6.93 6.57
N THR A 411 8.23 8.12 7.03
CA THR A 411 8.44 9.31 6.23
C THR A 411 9.92 9.69 6.32
N VAL A 412 10.55 10.13 5.23
CA VAL A 412 11.91 10.69 5.24
C VAL A 412 11.94 12.07 4.59
N THR A 413 12.47 13.06 5.30
CA THR A 413 12.44 14.49 4.91
C THR A 413 13.69 15.23 5.39
N ALA A 414 13.76 16.53 5.14
CA ALA A 414 14.83 17.38 5.69
C ALA A 414 14.71 17.54 7.20
N GLU A 415 15.83 17.51 7.91
CA GLU A 415 15.94 17.96 9.30
C GLU A 415 15.46 19.41 9.47
N GLU A 416 14.85 19.75 10.60
CA GLU A 416 14.34 21.11 10.83
C GLU A 416 15.48 22.15 10.77
N GLY A 417 15.31 23.15 9.89
CA GLY A 417 16.34 24.17 9.63
C GLY A 417 17.35 23.79 8.53
N VAL A 418 17.34 22.56 8.04
CA VAL A 418 18.02 22.15 6.80
C VAL A 418 17.13 22.55 5.59
N ALA A 419 17.77 23.02 4.52
CA ALA A 419 17.05 23.66 3.40
C ALA A 419 16.30 22.68 2.48
N SER A 420 16.78 21.43 2.39
CA SER A 420 16.19 20.33 1.63
C SER A 420 16.84 19.02 2.07
N LEU A 421 16.13 17.90 1.90
CA LEU A 421 16.71 16.56 2.05
C LEU A 421 17.93 16.42 1.10
N PRO A 422 19.04 15.77 1.49
CA PRO A 422 20.18 15.59 0.60
C PRO A 422 19.85 14.64 -0.56
N ASP A 423 20.14 15.10 -1.76
CA ASP A 423 20.12 14.30 -2.99
C ASP A 423 21.39 13.44 -3.07
N LEU A 424 21.22 12.11 -3.09
CA LEU A 424 22.31 11.13 -3.15
C LEU A 424 22.79 10.81 -4.58
N ASP A 425 22.02 11.12 -5.63
CA ASP A 425 22.41 10.93 -7.03
C ASP A 425 21.83 12.00 -7.97
N ALA A 426 22.32 13.23 -7.81
CA ALA A 426 22.02 14.39 -8.65
C ALA A 426 22.38 14.24 -10.15
N THR A 427 22.75 13.05 -10.62
CA THR A 427 22.83 12.72 -12.06
C THR A 427 21.50 12.20 -12.62
N ARG A 428 20.55 11.83 -11.75
CA ARG A 428 19.18 11.41 -12.08
C ARG A 428 18.19 12.58 -11.92
N GLU A 429 16.98 12.42 -12.47
CA GLU A 429 15.87 13.36 -12.24
C GLU A 429 15.08 12.96 -10.98
N GLY A 430 14.61 13.97 -10.23
CA GLY A 430 14.05 13.82 -8.88
C GLY A 430 15.10 13.99 -7.79
N LEU A 431 14.71 13.92 -6.51
CA LEU A 431 15.61 13.87 -5.36
C LEU A 431 15.72 12.41 -4.91
N GLN A 432 16.92 11.84 -4.92
CA GLN A 432 17.15 10.44 -4.55
C GLN A 432 17.66 10.33 -3.11
N THR A 433 17.10 9.39 -2.35
CA THR A 433 17.55 9.08 -0.99
C THR A 433 17.60 7.56 -0.76
N ARG A 434 18.18 7.15 0.36
CA ARG A 434 18.18 5.76 0.83
C ARG A 434 17.74 5.65 2.28
N VAL A 435 17.01 4.58 2.55
CA VAL A 435 16.63 4.14 3.90
C VAL A 435 17.02 2.68 4.06
N VAL A 436 17.65 2.35 5.18
CA VAL A 436 18.02 0.99 5.56
C VAL A 436 17.09 0.52 6.66
N ILE A 437 16.50 -0.66 6.49
CA ILE A 437 15.70 -1.33 7.53
C ILE A 437 16.48 -2.55 7.99
N ASP A 438 16.98 -2.52 9.21
CA ASP A 438 17.59 -3.67 9.89
C ASP A 438 16.52 -4.42 10.67
N LEU A 439 16.31 -5.69 10.33
CA LEU A 439 15.27 -6.51 10.92
C LEU A 439 15.67 -7.03 12.31
N ALA A 440 14.64 -7.45 13.05
CA ALA A 440 14.82 -8.15 14.30
C ALA A 440 15.61 -9.45 14.15
N ALA A 441 16.39 -9.79 15.17
CA ALA A 441 17.28 -10.94 15.18
C ALA A 441 16.62 -12.25 14.66
N GLY A 442 17.27 -12.91 13.70
CA GLY A 442 16.75 -14.10 13.02
C GLY A 442 15.96 -13.80 11.75
N GLY A 443 15.89 -12.53 11.32
CA GLY A 443 15.49 -12.10 9.98
C GLY A 443 14.07 -12.49 9.55
N SER A 444 13.80 -12.30 8.26
CA SER A 444 12.58 -12.80 7.60
C SER A 444 12.92 -13.72 6.42
N LEU A 445 12.07 -14.71 6.17
CA LEU A 445 12.19 -15.54 4.98
C LEU A 445 11.43 -14.86 3.84
N ALA A 446 12.13 -14.06 3.06
CA ALA A 446 11.57 -13.23 2.00
C ALA A 446 12.44 -13.31 0.73
N ASN A 447 11.81 -13.13 -0.41
CA ASN A 447 12.44 -12.97 -1.72
C ASN A 447 11.87 -11.78 -2.50
N ASP A 448 10.91 -11.04 -1.93
CA ASP A 448 10.30 -9.85 -2.52
C ASP A 448 10.07 -8.75 -1.45
N PHE A 449 10.01 -7.51 -1.89
CA PHE A 449 9.55 -6.36 -1.11
C PHE A 449 8.39 -5.71 -1.87
N LEU A 450 7.18 -5.87 -1.33
CA LEU A 450 5.97 -5.36 -1.94
C LEU A 450 5.63 -3.97 -1.42
N LYS A 451 5.16 -3.12 -2.33
CA LYS A 451 4.47 -1.88 -2.03
C LYS A 451 3.01 -1.99 -2.49
N PHE A 452 2.16 -1.17 -1.88
CA PHE A 452 0.74 -1.07 -2.21
C PHE A 452 0.48 0.29 -2.82
N ASP A 453 -0.02 0.34 -4.05
CA ASP A 453 -0.47 1.56 -4.71
C ASP A 453 -1.92 1.84 -4.26
N SER A 454 -2.12 2.85 -3.41
CA SER A 454 -3.47 3.20 -2.93
C SER A 454 -4.40 3.75 -4.02
N ALA A 455 -3.87 4.29 -5.12
CA ALA A 455 -4.66 4.83 -6.22
C ALA A 455 -5.23 3.72 -7.13
N THR A 456 -4.47 2.63 -7.36
CA THR A 456 -4.95 1.47 -8.11
C THR A 456 -5.50 0.34 -7.23
N GLN A 457 -5.25 0.38 -5.92
CA GLN A 457 -5.56 -0.69 -4.96
C GLN A 457 -4.87 -2.02 -5.30
N THR A 458 -3.64 -1.96 -5.82
CA THR A 458 -2.85 -3.12 -6.24
C THR A 458 -1.49 -3.20 -5.56
N TYR A 459 -0.94 -4.41 -5.47
CA TYR A 459 0.42 -4.63 -5.02
C TYR A 459 1.39 -4.71 -6.20
N TYR A 460 2.59 -4.20 -6.02
CA TYR A 460 3.70 -4.35 -6.97
C TYR A 460 5.00 -4.70 -6.24
N SER A 461 5.84 -5.51 -6.90
CA SER A 461 7.21 -5.75 -6.45
C SER A 461 8.03 -4.48 -6.65
N PHE A 462 8.77 -4.11 -5.60
CA PHE A 462 9.72 -3.01 -5.60
C PHE A 462 11.16 -3.52 -5.51
N LEU A 463 11.45 -4.76 -5.91
CA LEU A 463 12.84 -5.24 -5.99
C LEU A 463 13.63 -4.50 -7.09
N ASP A 464 14.92 -4.31 -6.82
CA ASP A 464 15.93 -3.86 -7.79
C ASP A 464 16.77 -5.04 -8.32
N ASP A 465 17.91 -4.77 -8.97
CA ASP A 465 18.88 -5.79 -9.40
C ASP A 465 19.73 -6.39 -8.26
N GLN A 466 19.38 -6.07 -7.00
CA GLN A 466 20.03 -6.41 -5.73
C GLN A 466 21.48 -5.88 -5.59
N ARG A 467 21.79 -4.77 -6.27
CA ARG A 467 23.12 -4.15 -6.20
C ARG A 467 23.16 -2.88 -5.35
N LEU A 468 23.81 -3.02 -4.20
CA LEU A 468 24.13 -1.90 -3.31
C LEU A 468 25.07 -0.85 -3.95
N ASP A 469 25.79 -1.19 -5.04
CA ASP A 469 26.72 -0.28 -5.73
C ASP A 469 26.08 0.63 -6.79
N THR A 470 24.80 0.42 -7.12
CA THR A 470 23.97 1.34 -7.89
C THR A 470 23.07 2.18 -6.97
N MET A 471 22.39 3.17 -7.55
CA MET A 471 21.39 4.03 -6.90
C MET A 471 20.09 4.01 -7.71
N ASP A 472 19.74 2.88 -8.32
CA ASP A 472 18.45 2.65 -8.99
C ASP A 472 17.33 2.44 -7.97
N ASN A 473 16.08 2.75 -8.35
CA ASN A 473 14.95 2.67 -7.42
C ASN A 473 14.57 1.21 -7.17
N GLY A 474 14.39 0.88 -5.90
CA GLY A 474 13.96 -0.45 -5.48
C GLY A 474 14.49 -0.83 -4.10
N ALA A 475 14.32 -2.10 -3.77
CA ALA A 475 14.67 -2.72 -2.50
C ALA A 475 15.69 -3.83 -2.72
N THR A 476 16.94 -3.59 -2.34
CA THR A 476 17.96 -4.63 -2.25
C THR A 476 17.74 -5.40 -0.94
N LEU A 477 17.48 -6.71 -1.04
CA LEU A 477 17.33 -7.60 0.12
C LEU A 477 18.67 -8.25 0.49
N VAL A 478 19.07 -8.15 1.76
CA VAL A 478 20.40 -8.56 2.23
C VAL A 478 20.30 -9.59 3.36
N ASP A 479 20.78 -10.80 3.09
CA ASP A 479 21.14 -11.80 4.10
C ASP A 479 22.57 -11.48 4.59
N LEU A 480 22.70 -10.98 5.83
CA LEU A 480 23.99 -10.57 6.40
C LEU A 480 24.77 -11.76 6.97
N ASN A 481 24.08 -12.85 7.33
CA ASN A 481 24.63 -13.95 8.10
C ASN A 481 24.76 -15.28 7.32
N ALA A 482 24.17 -15.33 6.12
CA ALA A 482 24.08 -16.46 5.19
C ALA A 482 23.27 -17.68 5.70
N ASP A 483 22.20 -17.46 6.48
CA ASP A 483 21.26 -18.52 6.89
C ASP A 483 20.06 -18.71 5.95
N GLY A 484 19.96 -17.92 4.87
CA GLY A 484 18.87 -17.95 3.91
C GLY A 484 17.68 -17.08 4.32
N ARG A 485 17.92 -16.06 5.16
CA ARG A 485 16.92 -15.08 5.59
C ARG A 485 17.44 -13.66 5.36
N ILE A 486 16.52 -12.77 5.05
CA ILE A 486 16.83 -11.35 4.93
C ILE A 486 17.00 -10.81 6.35
N ASP A 487 18.16 -10.18 6.61
CA ASP A 487 18.45 -9.46 7.85
C ASP A 487 18.28 -7.94 7.66
N ARG A 488 18.52 -7.45 6.44
CA ARG A 488 18.52 -6.02 6.08
C ARG A 488 17.81 -5.77 4.75
N ILE A 489 17.08 -4.67 4.68
CA ILE A 489 16.49 -4.11 3.47
C ILE A 489 17.20 -2.78 3.18
N VAL A 490 17.58 -2.53 1.94
CA VAL A 490 18.10 -1.22 1.50
C VAL A 490 17.16 -0.67 0.44
N LEU A 491 16.39 0.34 0.82
CA LEU A 491 15.41 1.01 -0.02
C LEU A 491 16.06 2.23 -0.68
N THR A 492 16.00 2.30 -2.00
CA THR A 492 16.43 3.45 -2.80
C THR A 492 15.19 4.11 -3.39
N LEU A 493 14.94 5.37 -3.01
CA LEU A 493 13.69 6.07 -3.24
C LEU A 493 13.91 7.36 -4.04
N THR A 494 12.85 7.89 -4.66
CA THR A 494 12.86 9.19 -5.34
C THR A 494 11.61 9.97 -4.97
N ASP A 495 11.79 11.23 -4.56
CA ASP A 495 10.74 12.22 -4.27
C ASP A 495 9.78 12.38 -5.45
N GLY A 496 8.48 12.13 -5.24
CA GLY A 496 7.44 12.04 -6.26
C GLY A 496 7.59 10.89 -7.26
N GLY A 497 8.41 9.88 -6.94
CA GLY A 497 8.71 8.73 -7.79
C GLY A 497 7.96 7.46 -7.39
N TRP A 498 8.26 6.34 -8.07
CA TRP A 498 7.74 5.04 -7.65
C TRP A 498 8.29 4.67 -6.27
N GLY A 499 7.39 4.25 -5.39
CA GLY A 499 7.67 3.94 -4.01
C GLY A 499 7.57 5.12 -3.04
N ASP A 500 7.16 6.29 -3.51
CA ASP A 500 6.74 7.43 -2.70
C ASP A 500 5.21 7.59 -2.79
N GLU A 501 4.51 7.35 -1.68
CA GLU A 501 3.06 7.14 -1.67
C GLU A 501 2.25 8.42 -1.83
N ASP A 502 2.81 9.59 -1.48
CA ASP A 502 2.12 10.86 -1.73
C ASP A 502 2.22 11.29 -3.22
N GLY A 503 3.21 10.77 -3.94
CA GLY A 503 3.45 11.04 -5.36
C GLY A 503 3.81 12.50 -5.68
N LEU A 504 4.21 13.29 -4.69
CA LEU A 504 4.51 14.72 -4.80
C LEU A 504 6.02 14.96 -4.77
N VAL A 505 6.53 15.77 -5.70
CA VAL A 505 7.91 16.28 -5.62
C VAL A 505 7.94 17.44 -4.61
N ASN A 506 8.17 17.13 -3.33
CA ASN A 506 8.06 18.09 -2.25
C ASN A 506 9.27 18.11 -1.28
N GLY A 507 10.20 17.17 -1.41
CA GLY A 507 11.37 16.98 -0.54
C GLY A 507 11.09 16.09 0.67
N THR A 508 9.96 15.37 0.68
CA THR A 508 9.53 14.43 1.71
C THR A 508 8.97 13.20 1.01
N ILE A 509 9.48 12.04 1.38
CA ILE A 509 9.03 10.76 0.83
C ILE A 509 8.25 10.01 1.90
N VAL A 510 7.05 9.53 1.57
CA VAL A 510 6.20 8.71 2.44
C VAL A 510 6.23 7.27 1.92
N ASP A 511 6.77 6.34 2.70
CA ASP A 511 7.00 4.95 2.27
C ASP A 511 6.31 3.93 3.19
N PRO A 512 5.19 3.35 2.73
CA PRO A 512 4.66 2.08 3.21
C PRO A 512 5.18 0.90 2.35
N GLY A 513 5.82 -0.08 2.98
CA GLY A 513 6.31 -1.28 2.29
C GLY A 513 6.51 -2.49 3.21
N MET A 514 6.61 -3.69 2.63
CA MET A 514 6.66 -4.94 3.40
C MET A 514 7.48 -6.02 2.71
N LEU A 515 8.08 -6.91 3.50
CA LEU A 515 8.69 -8.13 3.00
C LEU A 515 7.62 -9.17 2.67
N ALA A 516 7.74 -9.74 1.48
CA ALA A 516 6.94 -10.86 1.03
C ALA A 516 7.80 -12.07 0.65
N PHE A 517 7.18 -13.24 0.73
CA PHE A 517 7.63 -14.42 0.04
C PHE A 517 6.71 -14.66 -1.15
N ASP A 518 7.23 -14.43 -2.35
CA ASP A 518 6.68 -14.92 -3.60
C ASP A 518 6.92 -16.44 -3.69
N THR A 519 5.85 -17.22 -3.82
CA THR A 519 5.98 -18.64 -4.14
C THR A 519 6.22 -18.78 -5.64
N PRO A 520 7.41 -19.25 -6.08
CA PRO A 520 7.78 -19.22 -7.50
C PRO A 520 6.73 -19.90 -8.36
N ASP A 521 6.41 -19.26 -9.48
CA ASP A 521 5.35 -19.63 -10.42
C ASP A 521 5.21 -21.14 -10.62
N HIS A 522 3.96 -21.59 -10.53
CA HIS A 522 3.47 -22.98 -10.61
C HIS A 522 4.38 -23.95 -11.42
N GLN A 523 5.39 -24.54 -10.78
CA GLN A 523 6.30 -25.50 -11.40
C GLN A 523 5.51 -26.64 -12.06
N VAL A 524 5.58 -26.77 -13.39
CA VAL A 524 4.92 -27.88 -14.11
C VAL A 524 5.85 -29.07 -14.23
N TYR A 525 5.39 -30.18 -13.65
CA TYR A 525 6.08 -31.47 -13.62
C TYR A 525 5.64 -32.34 -14.79
N SER A 526 6.59 -33.06 -15.43
CA SER A 526 6.31 -34.03 -16.50
C SER A 526 6.51 -35.46 -16.01
N ILE A 527 5.56 -36.34 -16.34
CA ILE A 527 5.58 -37.77 -16.03
C ILE A 527 5.25 -38.55 -17.30
N LEU A 528 6.20 -39.33 -17.80
CA LEU A 528 5.94 -40.31 -18.86
C LEU A 528 5.18 -41.49 -18.25
N LEU A 529 4.00 -41.79 -18.78
CA LEU A 529 3.15 -42.90 -18.34
C LEU A 529 3.59 -44.23 -18.99
N ALA A 530 3.22 -45.34 -18.36
CA ALA A 530 3.59 -46.69 -18.79
C ALA A 530 3.04 -47.13 -20.17
N ASP A 531 2.03 -46.43 -20.69
CA ASP A 531 1.46 -46.59 -22.03
C ASP A 531 2.17 -45.74 -23.10
N GLY A 532 3.01 -44.80 -22.68
CA GLY A 532 3.79 -43.90 -23.54
C GLY A 532 3.25 -42.48 -23.65
N ASP A 533 2.08 -42.18 -23.07
CA ASP A 533 1.55 -40.82 -23.01
C ASP A 533 2.30 -39.98 -21.94
N ARG A 534 2.30 -38.65 -22.08
CA ARG A 534 2.86 -37.73 -21.07
C ARG A 534 1.76 -37.11 -20.23
N TYR A 535 1.99 -37.05 -18.93
CA TYR A 535 1.10 -36.45 -17.96
C TYR A 535 1.80 -35.25 -17.30
N TYR A 536 1.15 -34.09 -17.37
CA TYR A 536 1.63 -32.83 -16.79
C TYR A 536 0.75 -32.42 -15.62
N THR A 537 1.35 -31.89 -14.56
CA THR A 537 0.63 -31.28 -13.43
C THR A 537 1.47 -30.20 -12.77
N ALA A 538 0.83 -29.13 -12.29
CA ALA A 538 1.45 -28.12 -11.43
C ALA A 538 1.51 -28.55 -9.96
N ASN A 539 0.88 -29.67 -9.59
CA ASN A 539 0.82 -30.15 -8.22
C ASN A 539 1.94 -31.16 -7.94
N ALA A 540 2.94 -30.76 -7.16
CA ALA A 540 4.08 -31.58 -6.80
C ALA A 540 3.71 -32.89 -6.07
N THR A 541 2.64 -32.89 -5.25
CA THR A 541 2.14 -34.12 -4.61
C THR A 541 1.58 -35.08 -5.64
N GLU A 542 0.77 -34.59 -6.58
CA GLU A 542 0.21 -35.39 -7.67
C GLU A 542 1.32 -35.90 -8.60
N ALA A 543 2.30 -35.07 -8.94
CA ALA A 543 3.47 -35.43 -9.72
C ALA A 543 4.22 -36.61 -9.09
N ALA A 544 4.53 -36.53 -7.79
CA ALA A 544 5.20 -37.59 -7.06
C ALA A 544 4.34 -38.88 -6.97
N GLN A 545 3.02 -38.75 -6.76
CA GLN A 545 2.10 -39.90 -6.74
C GLN A 545 2.00 -40.58 -8.10
N LYS A 546 1.96 -39.82 -9.20
CA LYS A 546 1.91 -40.33 -10.58
C LYS A 546 3.24 -40.96 -10.99
N ALA A 547 4.36 -40.36 -10.59
CA ALA A 547 5.70 -40.90 -10.81
C ALA A 547 5.96 -42.22 -10.06
N ALA A 548 5.35 -42.42 -8.89
CA ALA A 548 5.51 -43.63 -8.08
C ALA A 548 4.75 -44.86 -8.64
N ILE A 549 3.92 -44.71 -9.69
CA ILE A 549 3.21 -45.82 -10.34
C ILE A 549 4.19 -46.66 -11.16
N ALA A 550 4.16 -47.98 -10.98
CA ALA A 550 5.07 -48.90 -11.67
C ALA A 550 4.92 -48.82 -13.21
N GLY A 551 6.02 -48.47 -13.88
CA GLY A 551 6.08 -48.28 -15.34
C GLY A 551 6.06 -46.81 -15.78
N ASN A 552 5.60 -45.91 -14.91
CA ASN A 552 5.75 -44.47 -15.14
C ASN A 552 7.18 -44.03 -14.84
N THR A 553 7.59 -42.91 -15.42
CA THR A 553 8.92 -42.29 -15.22
C THR A 553 8.76 -40.80 -14.94
N PHE A 554 9.39 -40.30 -13.88
CA PHE A 554 9.44 -38.86 -13.61
C PHE A 554 10.47 -38.22 -14.54
N GLU A 555 10.07 -37.15 -15.20
CA GLU A 555 10.94 -36.45 -16.17
C GLU A 555 11.47 -35.12 -15.62
N GLY A 556 11.01 -34.72 -14.42
CA GLY A 556 11.42 -33.53 -13.71
C GLY A 556 10.32 -32.47 -13.61
N VAL A 557 10.67 -31.34 -12.98
CA VAL A 557 10.31 -30.04 -13.58
C VAL A 557 11.04 -30.01 -14.92
N ALA A 558 10.41 -29.56 -16.00
CA ALA A 558 10.98 -29.72 -17.35
C ALA A 558 12.32 -28.98 -17.59
N PHE A 559 12.78 -28.15 -16.64
CA PHE A 559 13.87 -27.17 -16.85
C PHE A 559 14.93 -27.06 -15.75
N ASP A 560 15.15 -28.08 -14.90
CA ASP A 560 16.30 -28.05 -13.97
C ASP A 560 17.13 -29.34 -13.90
N ALA A 561 18.41 -29.19 -13.56
CA ALA A 561 19.48 -30.11 -13.96
C ALA A 561 19.82 -31.16 -12.90
N ALA A 562 19.40 -32.41 -13.13
CA ALA A 562 19.93 -33.59 -12.45
C ALA A 562 20.42 -34.68 -13.43
N PRO A 563 21.52 -35.39 -13.13
CA PRO A 563 21.96 -36.54 -13.92
C PRO A 563 21.02 -37.73 -13.71
N GLY A 564 20.56 -38.33 -14.81
CA GLY A 564 19.49 -39.32 -14.78
C GLY A 564 19.85 -40.69 -14.21
N GLY A 565 18.79 -41.47 -13.98
CA GLY A 565 18.87 -42.80 -13.36
C GLY A 565 18.92 -42.78 -11.84
N GLN A 566 18.77 -41.61 -11.21
CA GLN A 566 18.73 -41.47 -9.76
C GLN A 566 17.31 -41.67 -9.20
N GLN A 567 17.27 -42.09 -7.94
CA GLN A 567 16.04 -42.30 -7.16
C GLN A 567 15.73 -41.02 -6.38
N MET A 568 14.60 -40.39 -6.72
CA MET A 568 14.20 -39.09 -6.17
C MET A 568 13.22 -39.24 -5.01
N THR A 569 13.16 -38.22 -4.16
CA THR A 569 12.16 -38.02 -3.11
C THR A 569 11.65 -36.58 -3.19
N ALA A 570 10.33 -36.40 -3.02
CA ALA A 570 9.73 -35.08 -2.89
C ALA A 570 9.88 -34.58 -1.45
N TYR A 571 10.29 -33.31 -1.33
CA TYR A 571 10.42 -32.59 -0.07
C TYR A 571 9.47 -31.39 -0.11
N TYR A 572 8.83 -31.11 1.02
CA TYR A 572 7.88 -30.02 1.19
C TYR A 572 8.31 -29.11 2.34
N GLN A 573 8.12 -27.81 2.15
CA GLN A 573 8.34 -26.80 3.17
C GLN A 573 6.98 -26.29 3.68
N PRO A 574 6.54 -26.62 4.90
CA PRO A 574 5.21 -26.21 5.38
C PRO A 574 5.04 -24.70 5.59
N PHE A 575 6.14 -23.93 5.65
CA PHE A 575 6.12 -22.47 5.84
C PHE A 575 5.96 -21.71 4.52
N THR A 576 6.79 -22.00 3.51
CA THR A 576 6.70 -21.37 2.17
C THR A 576 5.68 -22.07 1.26
N GLN A 577 5.19 -23.25 1.64
CA GLN A 577 4.38 -24.15 0.82
C GLN A 577 5.08 -24.63 -0.48
N ASP A 578 6.39 -24.42 -0.58
CA ASP A 578 7.23 -24.79 -1.71
C ASP A 578 7.63 -26.28 -1.68
N TRP A 579 7.98 -26.80 -2.87
CA TRP A 579 8.31 -28.20 -3.13
C TRP A 579 9.62 -28.32 -3.88
N THR A 580 10.43 -29.30 -3.49
CA THR A 580 11.65 -29.64 -4.22
C THR A 580 11.83 -31.15 -4.36
N PHE A 581 12.59 -31.57 -5.38
CA PHE A 581 12.81 -32.96 -5.73
C PHE A 581 14.31 -33.24 -5.71
N ALA A 582 14.74 -34.12 -4.81
CA ALA A 582 16.16 -34.39 -4.60
C ALA A 582 16.44 -35.89 -4.43
N ALA A 583 17.64 -36.31 -4.82
CA ALA A 583 18.15 -37.63 -4.49
C ALA A 583 18.48 -37.70 -2.98
N ALA A 584 18.34 -38.87 -2.37
CA ALA A 584 18.60 -39.03 -0.94
C ALA A 584 20.06 -38.67 -0.57
N GLY A 585 20.24 -37.58 0.18
CA GLY A 585 21.55 -37.05 0.59
C GLY A 585 22.12 -35.95 -0.31
N GLN A 586 21.38 -35.52 -1.35
CA GLN A 586 21.64 -34.27 -2.07
C GLN A 586 21.30 -33.06 -1.17
N ALA A 587 22.03 -31.95 -1.33
CA ALA A 587 21.71 -30.71 -0.64
C ALA A 587 20.37 -30.14 -1.15
N LEU A 588 19.54 -29.67 -0.22
CA LEU A 588 18.26 -29.03 -0.50
C LEU A 588 18.45 -27.50 -0.52
N PRO A 589 17.57 -26.72 -1.20
CA PRO A 589 17.69 -25.26 -1.24
C PRO A 589 17.71 -24.61 0.15
N TYR A 590 16.92 -25.15 1.09
CA TYR A 590 16.85 -24.68 2.48
C TYR A 590 16.87 -25.85 3.46
N ALA A 591 17.42 -25.62 4.66
CA ALA A 591 17.62 -26.67 5.67
C ALA A 591 16.32 -27.23 6.31
N CYS A 592 15.21 -26.49 6.23
CA CYS A 592 13.93 -26.81 6.88
C CYS A 592 13.02 -27.75 6.07
N TYR A 593 13.42 -28.15 4.85
CA TYR A 593 12.63 -29.02 3.98
C TYR A 593 12.39 -30.43 4.57
N GLY A 594 11.12 -30.87 4.62
CA GLY A 594 10.73 -32.19 5.13
C GLY A 594 10.42 -33.19 4.01
N ALA A 595 10.97 -34.40 4.07
CA ALA A 595 10.65 -35.46 3.12
C ALA A 595 9.19 -35.91 3.25
N VAL A 596 8.45 -35.95 2.13
CA VAL A 596 7.01 -36.25 2.16
C VAL A 596 6.76 -37.76 2.19
N ALA A 597 5.99 -38.19 3.19
CA ALA A 597 5.73 -39.60 3.44
C ALA A 597 4.98 -40.26 2.26
N GLY A 598 5.60 -41.26 1.64
CA GLY A 598 5.06 -41.98 0.49
C GLY A 598 5.35 -41.35 -0.87
N ALA A 599 6.07 -40.22 -0.93
CA ALA A 599 6.39 -39.48 -2.14
C ALA A 599 7.87 -39.61 -2.55
N GLY A 600 8.40 -40.83 -2.59
CA GLY A 600 9.79 -41.09 -3.00
C GLY A 600 10.02 -42.51 -3.48
N GLY A 601 11.18 -42.74 -4.12
CA GLY A 601 11.53 -44.02 -4.74
C GLY A 601 11.12 -44.16 -6.20
N PHE A 602 11.00 -43.04 -6.93
CA PHE A 602 10.78 -43.01 -8.37
C PHE A 602 12.06 -42.60 -9.12
N THR A 603 12.20 -43.09 -10.36
CA THR A 603 13.38 -42.87 -11.20
C THR A 603 13.22 -41.59 -12.02
N ALA A 604 14.23 -40.71 -11.99
CA ALA A 604 14.33 -39.57 -12.89
C ALA A 604 15.08 -39.92 -14.20
N LEU A 605 14.65 -39.35 -15.33
CA LEU A 605 15.44 -39.37 -16.59
C LEU A 605 16.67 -38.47 -16.52
N ALA A 606 17.55 -38.56 -17.53
CA ALA A 606 18.71 -37.69 -17.64
C ALA A 606 18.32 -36.34 -18.26
N ALA A 607 18.74 -35.25 -17.63
CA ALA A 607 18.53 -33.90 -18.15
C ALA A 607 19.00 -33.78 -19.61
N GLY A 608 18.06 -33.46 -20.50
CA GLY A 608 18.33 -33.08 -21.88
C GLY A 608 18.60 -31.58 -21.94
N SER A 609 19.87 -31.18 -21.97
CA SER A 609 20.25 -29.76 -22.00
C SER A 609 19.87 -29.10 -23.33
N GLY A 610 18.73 -28.42 -23.34
CA GLY A 610 18.28 -27.58 -24.44
C GLY A 610 17.12 -26.69 -23.99
N ILE A 611 17.17 -25.42 -24.40
CA ILE A 611 15.99 -24.56 -24.55
C ILE A 611 14.86 -25.38 -25.18
N GLY A 612 13.67 -25.33 -24.58
CA GLY A 612 12.58 -26.28 -24.83
C GLY A 612 12.34 -26.51 -26.32
N THR A 613 12.34 -27.77 -26.75
CA THR A 613 11.98 -28.12 -28.13
C THR A 613 10.53 -27.77 -28.38
N ASP A 614 10.24 -27.12 -29.51
CA ASP A 614 8.89 -26.76 -29.91
C ASP A 614 7.95 -27.99 -29.96
N PHE A 615 6.86 -27.95 -29.20
CA PHE A 615 5.78 -28.93 -29.20
C PHE A 615 4.62 -28.44 -30.08
N HIS A 616 3.90 -29.38 -30.69
CA HIS A 616 2.82 -29.11 -31.63
C HIS A 616 1.58 -29.91 -31.22
N LEU A 617 0.39 -29.31 -31.35
CA LEU A 617 -0.85 -30.07 -31.21
C LEU A 617 -1.14 -30.87 -32.48
N TYR A 618 -1.10 -32.18 -32.37
CA TYR A 618 -1.62 -33.13 -33.34
C TYR A 618 -3.02 -33.58 -32.95
N GLN A 619 -3.96 -33.62 -33.90
CA GLN A 619 -5.30 -34.16 -33.66
C GLN A 619 -5.76 -35.05 -34.82
N ASN A 620 -6.39 -36.18 -34.51
CA ASN A 620 -6.91 -37.10 -35.52
C ASN A 620 -8.40 -36.87 -35.85
N THR A 621 -8.90 -37.62 -36.84
CA THR A 621 -10.29 -37.55 -37.33
C THR A 621 -11.39 -37.91 -36.31
N ARG A 622 -11.02 -38.42 -35.12
CA ARG A 622 -11.93 -38.71 -34.01
C ARG A 622 -11.93 -37.63 -32.92
N GLY A 623 -11.07 -36.61 -33.06
CA GLY A 623 -10.86 -35.57 -32.06
C GLY A 623 -9.80 -35.90 -31.01
N GLU A 624 -9.21 -37.10 -31.05
CA GLU A 624 -8.13 -37.53 -30.15
C GLU A 624 -6.88 -36.66 -30.42
N THR A 625 -6.27 -36.13 -29.36
CA THR A 625 -5.16 -35.17 -29.39
C THR A 625 -3.85 -35.78 -28.88
N GLN A 626 -2.72 -35.26 -29.36
CA GLN A 626 -1.36 -35.59 -28.94
C GLN A 626 -0.52 -34.30 -28.97
N LEU A 627 0.17 -33.97 -27.88
CA LEU A 627 1.03 -32.79 -27.76
C LEU A 627 2.48 -33.26 -27.69
N VAL A 628 3.20 -33.17 -28.82
CA VAL A 628 4.55 -33.75 -28.99
C VAL A 628 5.40 -32.87 -29.91
N SER A 629 6.73 -32.98 -29.85
CA SER A 629 7.59 -32.26 -30.79
C SER A 629 7.40 -32.78 -32.22
N ALA A 630 7.73 -31.97 -33.23
CA ALA A 630 7.66 -32.42 -34.63
C ALA A 630 8.56 -33.65 -34.91
N ALA A 631 9.66 -33.80 -34.17
CA ALA A 631 10.56 -34.96 -34.25
C ALA A 631 9.94 -36.22 -33.60
N ASP A 632 9.22 -36.06 -32.50
CA ASP A 632 8.51 -37.14 -31.83
C ASP A 632 7.27 -37.55 -32.63
N ALA A 633 6.51 -36.62 -33.20
CA ALA A 633 5.38 -36.90 -34.09
C ALA A 633 5.78 -37.76 -35.29
N ALA A 634 6.95 -37.46 -35.87
CA ALA A 634 7.55 -38.27 -36.94
C ALA A 634 7.98 -39.66 -36.44
N SER A 635 8.57 -39.75 -35.25
CA SER A 635 9.05 -40.99 -34.64
C SER A 635 7.91 -41.93 -34.20
N LEU A 636 6.81 -41.37 -33.69
CA LEU A 636 5.56 -42.04 -33.34
C LEU A 636 4.66 -42.32 -34.57
N GLY A 637 5.03 -41.77 -35.73
CA GLY A 637 4.29 -41.96 -36.98
C GLY A 637 2.87 -41.40 -36.96
N LEU A 638 2.61 -40.33 -36.20
CA LEU A 638 1.26 -39.80 -35.95
C LEU A 638 0.48 -39.50 -37.24
N ALA A 639 1.16 -38.98 -38.27
CA ALA A 639 0.57 -38.76 -39.60
C ALA A 639 0.02 -40.06 -40.25
N ALA A 640 0.70 -41.19 -40.08
CA ALA A 640 0.22 -42.49 -40.56
C ALA A 640 -0.95 -43.05 -39.72
N GLN A 641 -1.06 -42.60 -38.47
CA GLN A 641 -2.20 -42.87 -37.58
C GLN A 641 -3.39 -41.93 -37.83
N GLY A 642 -3.30 -41.02 -38.81
CA GLY A 642 -4.38 -40.11 -39.19
C GLY A 642 -4.50 -38.86 -38.32
N TYR A 643 -3.45 -38.53 -37.56
CA TYR A 643 -3.32 -37.24 -36.90
C TYR A 643 -2.79 -36.18 -37.87
N THR A 644 -3.31 -34.96 -37.74
CA THR A 644 -2.87 -33.78 -38.49
C THR A 644 -2.37 -32.74 -37.50
N ASP A 645 -1.26 -32.09 -37.82
CA ASP A 645 -0.77 -30.91 -37.10
C ASP A 645 -1.82 -29.80 -37.17
N ARG A 646 -2.13 -29.15 -36.04
CA ARG A 646 -3.08 -28.04 -35.98
C ARG A 646 -2.43 -26.67 -36.14
N GLY A 647 -1.11 -26.60 -36.32
CA GLY A 647 -0.38 -25.33 -36.46
C GLY A 647 -0.29 -24.53 -35.16
N ALA A 648 -0.93 -25.00 -34.08
CA ALA A 648 -0.75 -24.48 -32.73
C ALA A 648 0.60 -24.98 -32.21
N LYS A 649 1.52 -24.03 -32.06
CA LYS A 649 2.88 -24.23 -31.59
C LYS A 649 2.95 -23.89 -30.10
N PHE A 650 3.66 -24.72 -29.35
CA PHE A 650 3.81 -24.66 -27.90
C PHE A 650 5.30 -24.70 -27.57
N ALA A 651 5.91 -23.56 -27.27
CA ALA A 651 7.25 -23.55 -26.65
C ALA A 651 7.09 -23.70 -25.13
N ALA A 652 8.03 -24.36 -24.46
CA ALA A 652 8.04 -24.49 -23.00
C ALA A 652 9.33 -23.88 -22.47
N THR A 653 9.21 -23.03 -21.44
CA THR A 653 10.32 -22.18 -20.96
C THR A 653 10.57 -22.39 -19.47
N THR A 654 11.69 -21.85 -18.96
CA THR A 654 12.01 -21.82 -17.52
C THR A 654 11.08 -20.94 -16.68
N ILE A 655 10.17 -20.18 -17.30
CA ILE A 655 9.33 -19.17 -16.65
C ILE A 655 7.85 -19.51 -16.85
N ASN A 656 7.42 -19.72 -18.11
CA ASN A 656 6.06 -20.14 -18.46
C ASN A 656 6.00 -21.60 -18.89
N ALA A 657 4.99 -22.32 -18.37
CA ALA A 657 4.75 -23.74 -18.66
C ALA A 657 4.60 -24.04 -20.17
N PHE A 658 3.89 -23.17 -20.90
CA PHE A 658 3.80 -23.21 -22.36
C PHE A 658 3.63 -21.79 -22.95
N ASP A 659 3.84 -21.67 -24.26
CA ASP A 659 3.76 -20.45 -25.08
C ASP A 659 2.89 -20.64 -26.36
N PHE A 660 1.77 -19.90 -26.52
CA PHE A 660 0.86 -20.01 -27.67
C PHE A 660 1.11 -18.93 -28.72
N ASP A 661 1.51 -19.39 -29.91
CA ASP A 661 1.62 -18.57 -31.10
C ASP A 661 0.23 -18.37 -31.74
N ALA A 662 -0.54 -17.41 -31.22
CA ALA A 662 -1.90 -17.11 -31.68
C ALA A 662 -1.93 -16.70 -33.16
N GLU A 663 -1.04 -15.80 -33.58
CA GLU A 663 -0.92 -15.36 -34.97
C GLU A 663 -0.38 -16.48 -35.88
N GLY A 664 0.58 -17.28 -35.43
CA GLY A 664 1.08 -18.44 -36.15
C GLY A 664 0.01 -19.52 -36.33
N TYR A 665 -0.81 -19.78 -35.30
CA TYR A 665 -2.00 -20.64 -35.40
C TYR A 665 -2.95 -20.13 -36.48
N LEU A 666 -3.25 -18.83 -36.50
CA LEU A 666 -4.10 -18.21 -37.50
C LEU A 666 -3.52 -18.42 -38.91
N VAL A 667 -2.28 -17.96 -39.16
CA VAL A 667 -1.59 -18.08 -40.46
C VAL A 667 -1.51 -19.54 -40.94
N ALA A 668 -1.18 -20.49 -40.07
CA ALA A 668 -1.13 -21.91 -40.40
C ALA A 668 -2.51 -22.49 -40.78
N ASN A 669 -3.60 -21.89 -40.30
CA ASN A 669 -4.98 -22.29 -40.58
C ASN A 669 -5.70 -21.35 -41.56
N GLN A 670 -4.96 -20.57 -42.37
CA GLN A 670 -5.55 -19.55 -43.26
C GLN A 670 -6.63 -20.05 -44.22
N ASP A 671 -6.59 -21.33 -44.62
CA ASP A 671 -7.57 -21.96 -45.51
C ASP A 671 -8.84 -22.49 -44.78
N ASN A 672 -8.93 -22.35 -43.45
CA ASN A 672 -10.06 -22.80 -42.64
C ASN A 672 -11.16 -21.72 -42.58
N ALA A 673 -12.34 -22.04 -43.11
CA ALA A 673 -13.49 -21.12 -43.19
C ALA A 673 -13.96 -20.56 -41.83
N SER A 674 -13.81 -21.31 -40.73
CA SER A 674 -14.16 -20.82 -39.38
C SER A 674 -13.13 -19.81 -38.87
N VAL A 675 -11.85 -20.02 -39.16
CA VAL A 675 -10.76 -19.10 -38.81
C VAL A 675 -10.83 -17.82 -39.65
N GLN A 676 -11.14 -17.93 -40.94
CA GLN A 676 -11.39 -16.77 -41.81
C GLN A 676 -12.55 -15.89 -41.30
N ALA A 677 -13.63 -16.51 -40.80
CA ALA A 677 -14.77 -15.78 -40.24
C ALA A 677 -14.42 -15.07 -38.92
N LEU A 678 -13.67 -15.74 -38.03
CA LEU A 678 -13.15 -15.13 -36.80
C LEU A 678 -12.29 -13.90 -37.10
N ILE A 679 -11.33 -14.03 -38.02
CA ILE A 679 -10.41 -12.93 -38.37
C ILE A 679 -11.14 -11.71 -38.94
N GLN A 680 -12.18 -11.91 -39.74
CA GLN A 680 -13.02 -10.80 -40.22
C GLN A 680 -13.79 -10.09 -39.10
N GLN A 681 -14.21 -10.83 -38.06
CA GLN A 681 -14.82 -10.26 -36.87
C GLN A 681 -13.80 -9.48 -36.03
N LEU A 682 -12.62 -10.06 -35.76
CA LEU A 682 -11.56 -9.42 -34.98
C LEU A 682 -11.04 -8.15 -35.67
N ALA A 683 -10.87 -8.16 -37.00
CA ALA A 683 -10.46 -6.98 -37.78
C ALA A 683 -11.49 -5.85 -37.81
N ALA A 684 -12.75 -6.11 -37.47
CA ALA A 684 -13.78 -5.09 -37.30
C ALA A 684 -13.82 -4.51 -35.87
N THR A 685 -13.18 -5.17 -34.90
CA THR A 685 -13.22 -4.83 -33.47
C THR A 685 -11.90 -4.24 -32.96
N TYR A 686 -10.76 -4.78 -33.39
CA TYR A 686 -9.43 -4.39 -32.93
C TYR A 686 -8.64 -3.68 -34.03
N GLN A 687 -7.93 -2.60 -33.66
CA GLN A 687 -7.13 -1.81 -34.61
C GLN A 687 -5.74 -2.39 -34.88
N SER A 688 -5.18 -3.22 -33.99
CA SER A 688 -3.91 -3.95 -34.15
C SER A 688 -4.05 -5.35 -33.56
N SER A 689 -3.24 -6.30 -34.02
CA SER A 689 -3.15 -7.65 -33.44
C SER A 689 -2.46 -7.66 -32.06
N SER A 690 -1.70 -6.61 -31.72
CA SER A 690 -1.03 -6.49 -30.41
C SER A 690 -1.95 -6.03 -29.26
N ALA A 691 -3.24 -5.78 -29.52
CA ALA A 691 -4.19 -5.39 -28.49
C ALA A 691 -4.49 -6.58 -27.55
N ALA A 692 -4.41 -6.41 -26.22
CA ALA A 692 -4.56 -7.51 -25.25
C ALA A 692 -5.79 -8.41 -25.52
N GLY A 693 -6.98 -7.80 -25.73
CA GLY A 693 -8.21 -8.56 -26.02
C GLY A 693 -8.28 -9.23 -27.40
N PHE A 694 -7.32 -9.02 -28.30
CA PHE A 694 -7.22 -9.77 -29.56
C PHE A 694 -6.70 -11.18 -29.30
N VAL A 695 -5.62 -11.32 -28.51
CA VAL A 695 -5.01 -12.61 -28.16
C VAL A 695 -6.02 -13.48 -27.42
N ASP A 696 -6.64 -12.94 -26.37
CA ASP A 696 -7.71 -13.62 -25.59
C ASP A 696 -8.84 -14.17 -26.48
N ALA A 697 -9.25 -13.41 -27.51
CA ALA A 697 -10.35 -13.80 -28.39
C ALA A 697 -9.95 -14.89 -29.40
N VAL A 698 -8.68 -14.92 -29.84
CA VAL A 698 -8.13 -16.00 -30.66
C VAL A 698 -7.96 -17.27 -29.82
N GLU A 699 -7.42 -17.14 -28.61
CA GLU A 699 -7.29 -18.23 -27.64
C GLU A 699 -8.65 -18.85 -27.29
N GLN A 700 -9.66 -18.03 -26.96
CA GLN A 700 -11.00 -18.54 -26.67
C GLN A 700 -11.62 -19.27 -27.87
N ASN A 701 -11.36 -18.84 -29.11
CA ASN A 701 -11.83 -19.54 -30.30
C ASN A 701 -11.10 -20.88 -30.53
N TYR A 702 -9.81 -20.92 -30.21
CA TYR A 702 -9.01 -22.15 -30.21
C TYR A 702 -9.48 -23.12 -29.11
N PHE A 703 -9.66 -22.65 -27.87
CA PHE A 703 -10.11 -23.46 -26.74
C PHE A 703 -11.57 -23.93 -26.86
N ALA A 704 -12.42 -23.17 -27.57
CA ALA A 704 -13.76 -23.63 -27.96
C ALA A 704 -13.74 -24.81 -28.97
N GLN A 705 -12.62 -25.01 -29.68
CA GLN A 705 -12.40 -26.12 -30.60
C GLN A 705 -11.56 -27.25 -29.99
N VAL A 706 -10.78 -26.99 -28.93
CA VAL A 706 -9.88 -27.95 -28.28
C VAL A 706 -9.76 -27.69 -26.77
N THR A 707 -10.00 -28.68 -25.92
CA THR A 707 -9.80 -28.56 -24.47
C THR A 707 -8.31 -28.73 -24.08
N ILE A 708 -7.55 -27.64 -24.01
CA ILE A 708 -6.15 -27.54 -23.53
C ILE A 708 -6.01 -26.25 -22.67
N VAL A 709 -4.95 -26.09 -21.88
CA VAL A 709 -4.81 -25.02 -20.84
C VAL A 709 -3.44 -24.33 -20.86
N GLY A 710 -3.42 -23.00 -20.73
CA GLY A 710 -2.36 -22.14 -20.14
C GLY A 710 -1.07 -21.91 -20.94
N VAL A 711 -0.98 -20.80 -21.72
CA VAL A 711 -0.02 -20.75 -22.85
C VAL A 711 0.33 -19.31 -23.38
N ALA A 712 1.54 -18.73 -23.20
CA ALA A 712 1.99 -17.43 -23.82
C ALA A 712 3.55 -17.19 -23.76
N HIS A 713 4.29 -16.48 -24.65
CA HIS A 713 4.01 -15.75 -25.92
C HIS A 713 5.27 -15.62 -26.86
N GLY A 714 5.23 -16.16 -28.10
CA GLY A 714 6.36 -16.26 -29.06
C GLY A 714 6.57 -15.07 -30.03
N THR A 715 7.57 -15.13 -30.93
CA THR A 715 7.88 -14.00 -31.85
C THR A 715 6.74 -13.72 -32.85
N ALA A 716 5.94 -12.72 -32.53
CA ALA A 716 4.71 -12.36 -33.23
C ALA A 716 4.88 -12.18 -34.75
N ALA A 717 3.93 -12.71 -35.51
CA ALA A 717 3.73 -12.30 -36.89
C ALA A 717 3.24 -10.85 -36.93
N THR A 718 3.72 -10.09 -37.90
CA THR A 718 3.34 -8.68 -38.05
C THR A 718 1.90 -8.53 -38.54
N ALA A 719 1.23 -7.43 -38.19
CA ALA A 719 -0.08 -7.09 -38.75
C ALA A 719 -0.08 -7.10 -40.30
N ALA A 720 1.06 -6.79 -40.93
CA ALA A 720 1.27 -6.91 -42.37
C ALA A 720 1.16 -8.36 -42.90
N GLU A 721 1.64 -9.35 -42.17
CA GLU A 721 1.56 -10.78 -42.54
C GLU A 721 0.13 -11.31 -42.38
N LEU A 722 -0.57 -10.94 -41.31
CA LEU A 722 -2.00 -11.25 -41.13
C LEU A 722 -2.85 -10.62 -42.24
N ASN A 723 -2.65 -9.33 -42.54
CA ASN A 723 -3.37 -8.65 -43.62
C ASN A 723 -3.09 -9.26 -44.99
N ALA A 724 -1.87 -9.75 -45.24
CA ALA A 724 -1.52 -10.42 -46.49
C ALA A 724 -2.16 -11.81 -46.63
N ALA A 725 -2.24 -12.59 -45.54
CA ALA A 725 -2.86 -13.92 -45.54
C ALA A 725 -4.41 -13.85 -45.64
N PHE A 726 -5.03 -12.88 -44.95
CA PHE A 726 -6.49 -12.85 -44.75
C PHE A 726 -7.24 -11.73 -45.47
N GLY A 727 -6.53 -10.75 -46.04
CA GLY A 727 -7.16 -9.59 -46.70
C GLY A 727 -7.78 -8.58 -45.72
N THR A 728 -7.29 -8.52 -44.48
CA THR A 728 -7.73 -7.61 -43.42
C THR A 728 -7.00 -6.27 -43.44
N ALA A 729 -7.29 -5.40 -42.45
CA ALA A 729 -6.75 -4.04 -42.36
C ALA A 729 -6.28 -3.65 -40.94
N PHE A 730 -5.68 -4.60 -40.20
CA PHE A 730 -5.03 -4.29 -38.92
C PHE A 730 -3.87 -3.30 -39.13
N ALA A 731 -3.74 -2.29 -38.26
CA ALA A 731 -2.53 -1.49 -38.15
C ALA A 731 -1.43 -2.29 -37.40
N ASN A 732 -0.16 -1.90 -37.60
CA ASN A 732 0.95 -2.38 -36.77
C ASN A 732 0.75 -1.89 -35.33
#